data_AF-A0A1I8H9P0-F1
#
_entry.id   AF-A0A1I8H9P0-F1
#
_cell.length_a   1.000
_cell.length_b   1.000
_cell.length_c   1.000
_cell.angle_alpha   90.00
_cell.angle_beta   90.00
_cell.angle_gamma   90.00
#
_symmetry.space_group_name_H-M   'P 1'
#
loop_
_entity.id
_entity.type
_entity.pdbx_description
1 polymer ?
#
loop_
_entity_poly.entity_id
_entity_poly.type
_entity_poly.pdbx_seq_one_letter_code
_entity_poly.pdbx_strand_id
1 'polypeptide(L)'
;MEGRKGTKKLQELLEIQRAVQAQWEAERIFELDADTGPEPQEKYMVTFPYPYMNGQLHLGHVFSLSKNEFAIGFERLRGKPGPFGLHCMPIQAVSQSAPHPLPQDEEEEAAAEPAESVDPNTVNKAKGKRSKAAAKSGGASHQWDIMRTMGLTDAQIRLFTSPAHWLRHFPPLCVRDLKSLGVKVDWRRSFITTDANPYYDAFVRWHFFRLRDSGRVKFGKRYTVFSPRDQQPCMDHDRSSGEGVGPQEYTLIKIELAAPTATAAKALSAFDLPKGARVFLVAGTLRPETMYGQTNCWIHPDINYLVVPTASTGDAAAAVEYLVCTRRSARNMLYQGILADSETLESIESPARRRLRGADLIGCPARAPLTPYERVYVLPMMTIKETKGTGVVTSVPSDAPDDFVALQDLRQKAALRDKFGVTMDMLLDPLPIIDIPELGDLAAVTLAKEMKIQSQNDREKLDLVKERVYKLGFYDGVLKVGEFAGSRVQDVKKRVQQQLVDTRQAIVYMEPEKEWYLDYGDPGWKAIARRALEQLNTFSEEVQNNFAATLEWLVEHACSRSFGLGTRLPWDPQYLIESLSDSTVYMAYYTVCHLLHKDLYGMQPGELGVTPDQMTPDVWDYIFCLSDRPPVRDRHPLPPSLEAMERMRAEFSYWYPVDLRTSGKDLVPNHLTYYLYNHCSVWADRPDLWPRAVRVNGHVLLNGEKMSKSTGNFLTLEDAIEKFSADGLRLALADAGDGVEDANFVEKMADSSLLRLYQFAEWVKEMAAACAAGQLRSGDWNDFSDPAFAAEIDAIIGQAYDFYAKMLYKEVVKTGVFELMAARDRYMQLCADSGLHSGLIIRYIEVQLVIMSPLCPHISDHLWRNVLNKPSSILRERWPVPSSPELNQTLLDELRYLFDSCHEFRLRADKFLGRQKSKEPVQPTHGAIWVVKSFPAWQAAILDVLKKLQAENGGQLPDNKTIAMRVQSLSELKGKAAKKAMPFVAMVKEQPEKYLSTKKGLVDELRVLRSNADYLRRTLKLESLTIDLADNSPTPLPEEGTPGQPLIFYSAEPSLPVTLINPVPSNGLFSLQSAIFAGDSVAILESRLRRATRGIPADGSLKLSRFVGGAAAARSVPKPVADTVSEFAALPAGAVFQLDAEQRTVFVVDQNGGAKHWASQLAYWLDGKAA
;
A
#
# COMPACT_ATOMS: atom_id res chain seq x y z
N MET A 1 5.94 22.21 21.87
CA MET A 1 6.60 20.88 21.93
C MET A 1 6.85 20.38 23.36
N GLU A 2 6.14 20.84 24.39
CA GLU A 2 6.31 20.34 25.76
C GLU A 2 5.19 19.32 26.07
N GLY A 3 5.53 18.03 26.16
CA GLY A 3 4.56 16.99 26.54
C GLY A 3 4.88 15.56 26.12
N ARG A 4 5.89 15.31 25.28
CA ARG A 4 6.19 13.95 24.80
C ARG A 4 7.18 13.21 25.72
N LYS A 5 6.72 12.16 26.41
CA LYS A 5 7.58 11.20 27.13
C LYS A 5 8.47 10.49 26.10
N GLY A 6 9.79 10.70 26.13
CA GLY A 6 10.76 9.96 25.28
C GLY A 6 11.75 10.78 24.45
N THR A 7 11.77 12.11 24.58
CA THR A 7 12.65 13.03 23.81
C THR A 7 14.13 12.68 23.85
N LYS A 8 14.66 12.20 24.98
CA LYS A 8 16.09 11.82 25.08
C LYS A 8 16.46 10.63 24.18
N LYS A 9 15.59 9.60 24.11
CA LYS A 9 15.84 8.41 23.29
C LYS A 9 15.85 8.73 21.80
N LEU A 10 14.89 9.57 21.38
CA LEU A 10 14.83 10.10 20.03
C LEU A 10 16.09 10.90 19.68
N GLN A 11 16.54 11.77 20.58
CA GLN A 11 17.75 12.57 20.39
C GLN A 11 18.99 11.70 20.19
N GLU A 12 19.17 10.66 21.02
CA GLU A 12 20.29 9.71 20.88
C GLU A 12 20.25 8.96 19.53
N LEU A 13 19.07 8.56 19.06
CA LEU A 13 18.92 7.93 17.74
C LEU A 13 19.23 8.90 16.58
N LEU A 14 18.82 10.17 16.70
CA LEU A 14 19.14 11.20 15.72
C LEU A 14 20.66 11.50 15.67
N GLU A 15 21.35 11.43 16.82
CA GLU A 15 22.80 11.57 16.88
C GLU A 15 23.52 10.40 16.20
N ILE A 16 23.09 9.16 16.47
CA ILE A 16 23.58 7.96 15.78
C ILE A 16 23.37 8.10 14.26
N GLN A 17 22.16 8.49 13.85
CA GLN A 17 21.81 8.69 12.45
C GLN A 17 22.76 9.67 11.76
N ARG A 18 22.97 10.87 12.33
CA ARG A 18 23.87 11.89 11.76
C ARG A 18 25.31 11.40 11.68
N ALA A 19 25.80 10.71 12.72
CA ALA A 19 27.17 10.18 12.74
C ALA A 19 27.39 9.13 11.64
N VAL A 20 26.44 8.20 11.48
CA VAL A 20 26.51 7.16 10.45
C VAL A 20 26.38 7.76 9.04
N GLN A 21 25.47 8.71 8.82
CA GLN A 21 25.33 9.40 7.54
C GLN A 21 26.62 10.14 7.14
N ALA A 22 27.28 10.80 8.10
CA ALA A 22 28.56 11.45 7.86
C ALA A 22 29.66 10.44 7.45
N GLN A 23 29.67 9.24 8.04
CA GLN A 23 30.60 8.17 7.63
C GLN A 23 30.30 7.68 6.21
N TRP A 24 29.04 7.45 5.86
CA TRP A 24 28.65 7.00 4.52
C TRP A 24 29.01 8.02 3.43
N GLU A 25 28.82 9.31 3.70
CA GLU A 25 29.20 10.39 2.78
C GLU A 25 30.73 10.46 2.62
N ALA A 26 31.48 10.35 3.73
CA ALA A 26 32.95 10.34 3.68
C ALA A 26 33.50 9.14 2.92
N GLU A 27 32.86 7.97 3.04
CA GLU A 27 33.22 6.73 2.34
C GLU A 27 32.67 6.65 0.90
N ARG A 28 31.78 7.58 0.51
CA ARG A 28 31.07 7.57 -0.78
C ARG A 28 30.44 6.21 -1.09
N ILE A 29 29.86 5.56 -0.07
CA ILE A 29 29.49 4.14 -0.11
C ILE A 29 28.37 3.79 -1.12
N PHE A 30 27.66 4.80 -1.62
CA PHE A 30 26.58 4.67 -2.61
C PHE A 30 26.96 5.13 -4.01
N GLU A 31 28.15 5.71 -4.19
CA GLU A 31 28.65 6.07 -5.52
C GLU A 31 29.12 4.80 -6.23
N LEU A 32 28.48 4.47 -7.35
CA LEU A 32 28.73 3.24 -8.09
C LEU A 32 29.02 3.58 -9.55
N ASP A 33 30.11 3.04 -10.08
CA ASP A 33 30.44 3.04 -11.50
C ASP A 33 30.17 1.63 -12.07
N ALA A 34 29.99 1.53 -13.39
CA ALA A 34 29.71 0.25 -14.04
C ALA A 34 30.90 -0.71 -13.97
N ASP A 35 30.62 -1.97 -13.63
CA ASP A 35 31.62 -3.03 -13.65
C ASP A 35 31.85 -3.50 -15.09
N THR A 36 33.04 -3.21 -15.61
CA THR A 36 33.47 -3.57 -16.97
C THR A 36 34.49 -4.72 -16.97
N GLY A 37 34.59 -5.45 -15.85
CA GLY A 37 35.43 -6.64 -15.74
C GLY A 37 35.02 -7.78 -16.68
N PRO A 38 35.87 -8.81 -16.84
CA PRO A 38 35.60 -9.94 -17.74
C PRO A 38 34.38 -10.78 -17.31
N GLU A 39 34.07 -10.81 -16.01
CA GLU A 39 32.85 -11.39 -15.45
C GLU A 39 32.16 -10.31 -14.60
N PRO A 40 31.34 -9.43 -15.21
CA PRO A 40 30.71 -8.32 -14.51
C PRO A 40 29.81 -8.82 -13.37
N GLN A 41 29.87 -8.15 -12.22
CA GLN A 41 28.98 -8.41 -11.10
C GLN A 41 27.51 -8.22 -11.53
N GLU A 42 26.62 -9.12 -11.09
CA GLU A 42 25.18 -9.00 -11.38
C GLU A 42 24.62 -7.70 -10.77
N LYS A 43 23.95 -6.87 -11.57
CA LYS A 43 23.41 -5.56 -11.15
C LYS A 43 21.93 -5.60 -10.75
N TYR A 44 21.47 -4.54 -10.08
CA TYR A 44 20.06 -4.32 -9.74
C TYR A 44 19.65 -2.83 -9.80
N MET A 45 19.30 -2.34 -10.99
CA MET A 45 18.87 -0.96 -11.22
C MET A 45 17.41 -0.74 -10.79
N VAL A 46 17.23 0.14 -9.81
CA VAL A 46 15.93 0.54 -9.25
C VAL A 46 15.61 1.98 -9.57
N THR A 47 14.34 2.28 -9.88
CA THR A 47 13.93 3.67 -10.14
C THR A 47 12.59 4.03 -9.49
N PHE A 48 12.52 5.26 -8.98
CA PHE A 48 11.30 5.88 -8.49
C PHE A 48 10.89 6.99 -9.47
N PRO A 49 9.61 7.12 -9.86
CA PRO A 49 9.10 8.32 -10.53
C PRO A 49 9.51 9.56 -9.76
N TYR A 50 10.28 10.43 -10.40
CA TYR A 50 10.74 11.65 -9.75
C TYR A 50 9.55 12.49 -9.26
N PRO A 51 9.60 12.98 -8.03
CA PRO A 51 8.53 13.81 -7.50
C PRO A 51 8.53 15.20 -8.14
N TYR A 52 7.34 15.80 -8.18
CA TYR A 52 7.21 17.20 -8.56
C TYR A 52 7.75 18.13 -7.47
N MET A 53 8.49 19.17 -7.87
CA MET A 53 9.17 20.16 -7.04
C MET A 53 8.33 21.41 -6.82
N ASN A 54 7.05 21.20 -6.57
CA ASN A 54 6.09 22.24 -6.20
C ASN A 54 5.89 22.33 -4.66
N GLY A 55 6.76 21.69 -3.89
CA GLY A 55 6.73 21.67 -2.43
C GLY A 55 7.75 20.70 -1.85
N GLN A 56 7.81 20.62 -0.53
CA GLN A 56 8.57 19.58 0.18
C GLN A 56 7.91 18.21 0.02
N LEU A 57 8.72 17.15 0.12
CA LEU A 57 8.22 15.79 0.13
C LEU A 57 7.35 15.54 1.37
N HIS A 58 6.28 14.78 1.15
CA HIS A 58 5.37 14.32 2.19
C HIS A 58 5.39 12.79 2.28
N LEU A 59 4.81 12.27 3.35
CA LEU A 59 4.83 10.85 3.69
C LEU A 59 4.38 9.90 2.56
N GLY A 60 3.44 10.32 1.71
CA GLY A 60 3.02 9.55 0.52
C GLY A 60 4.12 9.30 -0.51
N HIS A 61 4.98 10.30 -0.75
CA HIS A 61 6.15 10.12 -1.61
C HIS A 61 7.11 9.12 -0.98
N VAL A 62 7.37 9.29 0.32
CA VAL A 62 8.33 8.49 1.09
C VAL A 62 7.89 7.04 1.18
N PHE A 63 6.60 6.77 1.34
CA PHE A 63 6.05 5.42 1.34
C PHE A 63 6.29 4.70 0.01
N SER A 64 5.99 5.35 -1.11
CA SER A 64 6.20 4.75 -2.45
C SER A 64 7.68 4.56 -2.77
N LEU A 65 8.51 5.54 -2.38
CA LEU A 65 9.97 5.50 -2.47
C LEU A 65 10.59 4.37 -1.62
N SER A 66 10.05 4.14 -0.42
CA SER A 66 10.61 3.18 0.55
C SER A 66 10.73 1.76 -0.01
N LYS A 67 9.84 1.39 -0.93
CA LYS A 67 9.85 0.08 -1.59
C LYS A 67 11.11 -0.11 -2.44
N ASN A 68 11.60 0.92 -3.13
CA ASN A 68 12.89 0.85 -3.82
C ASN A 68 14.05 0.81 -2.83
N GLU A 69 13.99 1.67 -1.81
CA GLU A 69 15.05 1.78 -0.80
C GLU A 69 15.28 0.47 -0.02
N PHE A 70 14.21 -0.25 0.28
CA PHE A 70 14.29 -1.56 0.93
C PHE A 70 14.76 -2.64 -0.05
N ALA A 71 14.28 -2.63 -1.30
CA ALA A 71 14.75 -3.56 -2.33
C ALA A 71 16.25 -3.42 -2.58
N ILE A 72 16.76 -2.21 -2.83
CA ILE A 72 18.19 -2.01 -3.09
C ILE A 72 19.04 -2.34 -1.86
N GLY A 73 18.52 -2.09 -0.65
CA GLY A 73 19.17 -2.54 0.58
C GLY A 73 19.32 -4.06 0.64
N PHE A 74 18.26 -4.80 0.31
CA PHE A 74 18.28 -6.27 0.28
C PHE A 74 19.14 -6.84 -0.85
N GLU A 75 19.03 -6.32 -2.07
CA GLU A 75 19.79 -6.81 -3.22
C GLU A 75 21.29 -6.56 -3.08
N ARG A 76 21.69 -5.50 -2.37
CA ARG A 76 23.11 -5.30 -1.99
C ARG A 76 23.63 -6.41 -1.07
N LEU A 77 22.81 -6.90 -0.14
CA LEU A 77 23.16 -8.06 0.70
C LEU A 77 23.27 -9.35 -0.14
N ARG A 78 22.50 -9.46 -1.22
CA ARG A 78 22.65 -10.53 -2.23
C ARG A 78 23.84 -10.33 -3.16
N GLY A 79 24.51 -9.19 -3.04
CA GLY A 79 25.66 -8.83 -3.83
C GLY A 79 25.36 -8.28 -5.19
N LYS A 80 24.25 -7.57 -5.34
CA LYS A 80 23.93 -6.83 -6.55
C LYS A 80 24.04 -5.33 -6.31
N PRO A 81 25.04 -4.62 -6.86
CA PRO A 81 25.09 -3.17 -6.82
C PRO A 81 24.01 -2.61 -7.75
N GLY A 82 23.60 -1.36 -7.54
CA GLY A 82 22.54 -0.76 -8.32
C GLY A 82 22.43 0.74 -8.07
N PRO A 83 22.44 1.59 -9.11
CA PRO A 83 22.19 3.00 -8.94
C PRO A 83 20.71 3.17 -8.61
N PHE A 84 20.46 3.98 -7.59
CA PHE A 84 19.16 4.57 -7.38
C PHE A 84 19.30 6.05 -7.72
N GLY A 85 18.67 6.50 -8.80
CA GLY A 85 18.67 7.89 -9.23
C GLY A 85 17.47 8.65 -8.66
N LEU A 86 17.71 9.86 -8.17
CA LEU A 86 16.68 10.78 -7.68
C LEU A 86 16.68 12.07 -8.50
N HIS A 87 15.49 12.52 -8.86
CA HIS A 87 15.27 13.65 -9.75
C HIS A 87 14.07 14.49 -9.29
N CYS A 88 13.94 15.68 -9.86
CA CYS A 88 13.23 16.82 -9.31
C CYS A 88 12.62 17.63 -10.48
N MET A 89 11.30 17.57 -10.67
CA MET A 89 10.60 18.27 -11.77
C MET A 89 9.67 19.38 -11.23
N PRO A 90 9.87 20.67 -11.51
CA PRO A 90 8.93 21.70 -11.08
C PRO A 90 7.69 21.79 -11.99
N ILE A 91 6.56 22.25 -11.43
CA ILE A 91 5.36 22.64 -12.18
C ILE A 91 5.22 24.16 -12.11
N GLN A 92 5.13 24.83 -13.27
CA GLN A 92 4.99 26.29 -13.35
C GLN A 92 3.67 26.83 -12.77
N ALA A 93 2.59 26.05 -12.84
CA ALA A 93 1.24 26.47 -12.48
C ALA A 93 1.12 27.08 -11.06
N VAL A 94 1.96 26.66 -10.10
CA VAL A 94 1.91 27.17 -8.72
C VAL A 94 2.42 28.61 -8.61
N SER A 95 3.40 29.00 -9.43
CA SER A 95 3.96 30.37 -9.43
C SER A 95 2.94 31.44 -9.85
N GLN A 96 1.96 31.09 -10.70
CA GLN A 96 0.92 32.02 -11.17
C GLN A 96 -0.19 32.26 -10.14
N SER A 97 -0.36 31.38 -9.15
CA SER A 97 -1.25 31.63 -8.01
C SER A 97 -0.65 32.61 -6.99
N ALA A 98 0.61 33.02 -7.20
CA ALA A 98 1.40 33.82 -6.27
C ALA A 98 1.43 35.35 -6.52
N PRO A 99 0.53 36.00 -7.28
CA PRO A 99 0.39 37.45 -7.15
C PRO A 99 -1.06 37.91 -7.00
N HIS A 100 -1.49 38.17 -5.77
CA HIS A 100 -2.06 39.46 -5.39
C HIS A 100 -1.62 39.75 -3.95
N PRO A 101 -0.97 40.90 -3.68
CA PRO A 101 -0.99 41.45 -2.34
C PRO A 101 -2.46 41.60 -1.92
N LEU A 102 -2.77 41.39 -0.63
CA LEU A 102 -4.07 41.73 -0.05
C LEU A 102 -4.62 43.01 -0.72
N PRO A 103 -5.83 42.99 -1.32
CA PRO A 103 -6.48 44.25 -1.64
C PRO A 103 -6.56 45.03 -0.34
N GLN A 104 -6.07 46.27 -0.37
CA GLN A 104 -6.29 47.22 0.71
C GLN A 104 -7.79 47.33 0.91
N ASP A 105 -8.23 47.16 2.16
CA ASP A 105 -9.55 47.45 2.73
C ASP A 105 -10.59 48.04 1.75
N GLU A 106 -11.26 47.18 1.00
CA GLU A 106 -12.60 47.47 0.48
C GLU A 106 -13.51 46.29 0.86
N GLU A 107 -14.46 46.58 1.74
CA GLU A 107 -15.56 45.69 2.13
C GLU A 107 -16.42 45.40 0.90
N GLU A 108 -16.19 44.27 0.23
CA GLU A 108 -17.16 43.69 -0.72
C GLU A 108 -17.88 42.51 -0.06
N GLU A 109 -19.18 42.69 0.18
CA GLU A 109 -20.12 41.65 0.61
C GLU A 109 -20.13 40.48 -0.40
N ALA A 110 -19.42 39.40 -0.07
CA ALA A 110 -19.53 38.14 -0.78
C ALA A 110 -20.86 37.44 -0.42
N ALA A 111 -21.88 37.63 -1.24
CA ALA A 111 -23.06 36.77 -1.26
C ALA A 111 -22.62 35.35 -1.67
N ALA A 112 -22.69 34.41 -0.73
CA ALA A 112 -22.38 33.01 -0.96
C ALA A 112 -23.47 32.35 -1.83
N GLU A 113 -23.15 31.97 -3.07
CA GLU A 113 -23.90 30.96 -3.80
C GLU A 113 -23.41 29.55 -3.42
N PRO A 114 -24.31 28.59 -3.14
CA PRO A 114 -23.94 27.25 -2.70
C PRO A 114 -23.35 26.40 -3.83
N ALA A 115 -22.22 25.74 -3.53
CA ALA A 115 -21.63 24.73 -4.40
C ALA A 115 -22.56 23.51 -4.52
N GLU A 116 -23.15 23.30 -5.71
CA GLU A 116 -23.98 22.13 -5.99
C GLU A 116 -23.16 20.84 -6.17
N SER A 117 -23.64 19.77 -5.54
CA SER A 117 -23.08 18.43 -5.56
C SER A 117 -23.14 17.75 -6.93
N VAL A 118 -22.01 17.19 -7.37
CA VAL A 118 -21.89 16.35 -8.58
C VAL A 118 -22.34 14.92 -8.26
N ASP A 119 -23.21 14.40 -9.12
CA ASP A 119 -23.86 13.08 -9.09
C ASP A 119 -22.86 11.94 -9.49
N PRO A 120 -22.76 10.81 -8.75
CA PRO A 120 -21.65 9.84 -8.88
C PRO A 120 -21.77 8.77 -9.98
N ASN A 121 -22.77 8.83 -10.87
CA ASN A 121 -23.14 7.66 -11.71
C ASN A 121 -22.70 7.71 -13.20
N THR A 122 -21.47 8.14 -13.50
CA THR A 122 -20.86 7.85 -14.81
C THR A 122 -19.69 6.87 -14.64
N VAL A 123 -19.71 5.80 -15.44
CA VAL A 123 -19.14 4.48 -15.11
C VAL A 123 -17.61 4.46 -15.14
N ASN A 124 -17.01 4.25 -13.97
CA ASN A 124 -16.04 3.18 -13.71
C ASN A 124 -16.25 2.73 -12.25
N LYS A 125 -16.62 1.47 -12.04
CA LYS A 125 -16.89 0.93 -10.69
C LYS A 125 -15.58 0.73 -9.93
N ALA A 126 -15.11 1.81 -9.29
CA ALA A 126 -14.29 1.76 -8.08
C ALA A 126 -14.83 2.87 -7.14
N LYS A 127 -15.43 2.48 -6.00
CA LYS A 127 -16.05 3.41 -5.04
C LYS A 127 -14.98 4.23 -4.30
N GLY A 128 -14.45 5.28 -4.91
CA GLY A 128 -13.69 6.34 -4.24
C GLY A 128 -14.60 7.49 -3.80
N LYS A 129 -15.04 7.51 -2.53
CA LYS A 129 -15.82 8.64 -1.98
C LYS A 129 -14.94 9.89 -1.74
N ARG A 130 -15.52 11.04 -2.14
CA ARG A 130 -15.17 12.47 -1.93
C ARG A 130 -14.00 13.01 -2.76
N SER A 131 -14.34 13.94 -3.65
CA SER A 131 -13.44 14.77 -4.47
C SER A 131 -12.66 15.77 -3.60
N LYS A 132 -11.44 16.13 -4.03
CA LYS A 132 -10.54 17.14 -3.41
C LYS A 132 -11.24 18.49 -3.10
N ALA A 133 -12.33 18.81 -3.79
CA ALA A 133 -13.07 20.06 -3.61
C ALA A 133 -13.77 20.18 -2.24
N ALA A 134 -14.30 19.09 -1.69
CA ALA A 134 -15.01 19.13 -0.39
C ALA A 134 -14.07 19.24 0.82
N ALA A 135 -12.76 19.09 0.63
CA ALA A 135 -11.75 19.19 1.69
C ALA A 135 -11.21 20.62 1.89
N LYS A 136 -11.67 21.62 1.13
CA LYS A 136 -11.18 23.01 1.19
C LYS A 136 -11.86 23.91 2.23
N SER A 137 -12.65 23.38 3.17
CA SER A 137 -13.31 24.18 4.21
C SER A 137 -12.43 24.48 5.45
N GLY A 138 -11.11 24.28 5.36
CA GLY A 138 -10.17 24.47 6.47
C GLY A 138 -9.15 25.57 6.23
N GLY A 139 -9.32 26.71 6.92
CA GLY A 139 -8.31 27.65 7.43
C GLY A 139 -7.33 28.39 6.49
N ALA A 140 -6.76 27.73 5.48
CA ALA A 140 -5.77 28.31 4.57
C ALA A 140 -6.27 28.18 3.13
N SER A 141 -6.99 29.19 2.65
CA SER A 141 -7.59 29.18 1.32
C SER A 141 -6.65 29.65 0.21
N HIS A 142 -5.59 30.41 0.55
CA HIS A 142 -4.68 31.03 -0.43
C HIS A 142 -3.28 30.40 -0.41
N GLN A 143 -2.61 30.39 -1.57
CA GLN A 143 -1.25 29.85 -1.73
C GLN A 143 -0.25 30.52 -0.78
N TRP A 144 -0.43 31.82 -0.51
CA TRP A 144 0.40 32.58 0.43
C TRP A 144 0.39 31.99 1.84
N ASP A 145 -0.78 31.59 2.33
CA ASP A 145 -0.95 31.00 3.67
C ASP A 145 -0.24 29.64 3.76
N ILE A 146 -0.34 28.83 2.70
CA ILE A 146 0.35 27.54 2.60
C ILE A 146 1.87 27.72 2.65
N MET A 147 2.40 28.78 2.04
CA MET A 147 3.84 29.06 2.07
C MET A 147 4.30 29.59 3.43
N ARG A 148 3.46 30.35 4.14
CA ARG A 148 3.72 30.73 5.54
C ARG A 148 3.75 29.54 6.48
N THR A 149 2.86 28.54 6.29
CA THR A 149 2.88 27.33 7.13
C THR A 149 4.13 26.47 6.90
N MET A 150 4.83 26.64 5.77
CA MET A 150 6.16 26.06 5.53
C MET A 150 7.31 26.83 6.21
N GLY A 151 7.00 27.85 7.02
CA GLY A 151 8.00 28.65 7.73
C GLY A 151 8.69 29.73 6.88
N LEU A 152 8.17 30.04 5.68
CA LEU A 152 8.70 31.09 4.83
C LEU A 152 8.20 32.47 5.28
N THR A 153 9.11 33.45 5.32
CA THR A 153 8.77 34.86 5.55
C THR A 153 8.12 35.48 4.33
N ASP A 154 7.31 36.52 4.50
CA ASP A 154 6.66 37.23 3.37
C ASP A 154 7.66 37.71 2.31
N ALA A 155 8.86 38.13 2.72
CA ALA A 155 9.93 38.53 1.81
C ALA A 155 10.43 37.35 0.94
N GLN A 156 10.57 36.16 1.53
CA GLN A 156 10.93 34.94 0.81
C GLN A 156 9.82 34.49 -0.12
N ILE A 157 8.55 34.55 0.32
CA ILE A 157 7.39 34.14 -0.48
C ILE A 157 7.29 34.93 -1.78
N ARG A 158 7.61 36.23 -1.77
CA ARG A 158 7.60 37.07 -2.99
C ARG A 158 8.52 36.54 -4.09
N LEU A 159 9.62 35.87 -3.75
CA LEU A 159 10.56 35.32 -4.72
C LEU A 159 9.93 34.18 -5.56
N PHE A 160 8.91 33.51 -5.02
CA PHE A 160 8.20 32.41 -5.68
C PHE A 160 7.20 32.86 -6.76
N THR A 161 7.06 34.17 -6.98
CA THR A 161 6.41 34.69 -8.20
C THR A 161 7.17 34.30 -9.47
N SER A 162 8.50 34.10 -9.36
CA SER A 162 9.31 33.59 -10.45
C SER A 162 9.34 32.04 -10.43
N PRO A 163 8.96 31.36 -11.53
CA PRO A 163 9.09 29.90 -11.65
C PRO A 163 10.52 29.40 -11.42
N ALA A 164 11.52 30.20 -11.81
CA ALA A 164 12.95 29.88 -11.63
C ALA A 164 13.36 29.80 -10.14
N HIS A 165 12.65 30.48 -9.24
CA HIS A 165 12.95 30.38 -7.81
C HIS A 165 12.54 29.02 -7.24
N TRP A 166 11.44 28.42 -7.73
CA TRP A 166 11.02 27.07 -7.33
C TRP A 166 12.11 26.04 -7.65
N LEU A 167 12.70 26.13 -8.85
CA LEU A 167 13.83 25.33 -9.33
C LEU A 167 15.08 25.44 -8.46
N ARG A 168 15.26 26.55 -7.74
CA ARG A 168 16.42 26.80 -6.89
C ARG A 168 16.17 26.52 -5.41
N HIS A 169 14.91 26.50 -5.00
CA HIS A 169 14.53 26.34 -3.60
C HIS A 169 14.22 24.88 -3.23
N PHE A 170 13.29 24.22 -3.94
CA PHE A 170 12.80 22.90 -3.53
C PHE A 170 13.74 21.72 -3.86
N PRO A 171 14.44 21.67 -5.02
CA PRO A 171 15.32 20.53 -5.31
C PRO A 171 16.43 20.32 -4.27
N PRO A 172 17.15 21.36 -3.79
CA PRO A 172 18.13 21.18 -2.71
C PRO A 172 17.51 20.68 -1.39
N LEU A 173 16.29 21.13 -1.06
CA LEU A 173 15.56 20.64 0.13
C LEU A 173 15.18 19.17 -0.04
N CYS A 174 14.71 18.76 -1.22
CA CYS A 174 14.43 17.36 -1.53
C CYS A 174 15.66 16.47 -1.33
N VAL A 175 16.83 16.89 -1.85
CA VAL A 175 18.10 16.18 -1.64
C VAL A 175 18.47 16.12 -0.16
N ARG A 176 18.38 17.23 0.57
CA ARG A 176 18.64 17.29 2.02
C ARG A 176 17.75 16.31 2.79
N ASP A 177 16.45 16.34 2.55
CA ASP A 177 15.47 15.54 3.30
C ASP A 177 15.65 14.05 3.03
N LEU A 178 15.94 13.68 1.78
CA LEU A 178 16.22 12.30 1.40
C LEU A 178 17.58 11.82 1.94
N LYS A 179 18.64 12.64 1.90
CA LYS A 179 19.89 12.34 2.61
C LYS A 179 19.65 12.11 4.10
N SER A 180 18.77 12.91 4.71
CA SER A 180 18.41 12.79 6.12
C SER A 180 17.63 11.50 6.41
N LEU A 181 16.86 10.97 5.45
CA LEU A 181 16.24 9.64 5.53
C LEU A 181 17.25 8.48 5.39
N GLY A 182 18.45 8.75 4.89
CA GLY A 182 19.50 7.76 4.64
C GLY A 182 19.20 6.83 3.47
N VAL A 183 18.67 7.37 2.36
CA VAL A 183 18.43 6.59 1.14
C VAL A 183 19.74 6.24 0.43
N LYS A 184 19.80 5.04 -0.17
CA LYS A 184 21.00 4.44 -0.80
C LYS A 184 21.17 4.93 -2.25
N VAL A 185 21.47 6.22 -2.41
CA VAL A 185 21.41 6.94 -3.69
C VAL A 185 22.79 7.39 -4.13
N ASP A 186 23.09 7.22 -5.41
CA ASP A 186 24.24 7.88 -6.04
C ASP A 186 23.85 9.31 -6.43
N TRP A 187 24.18 10.27 -5.56
CA TRP A 187 23.82 11.68 -5.75
C TRP A 187 24.49 12.34 -6.95
N ARG A 188 25.57 11.76 -7.48
CA ARG A 188 26.20 12.24 -8.72
C ARG A 188 25.26 12.09 -9.92
N ARG A 189 24.25 11.21 -9.81
CA ARG A 189 23.28 10.91 -10.85
C ARG A 189 21.99 11.73 -10.74
N SER A 190 21.96 12.76 -9.91
CA SER A 190 20.81 13.66 -9.74
C SER A 190 20.85 14.84 -10.71
N PHE A 191 19.69 15.26 -11.22
CA PHE A 191 19.55 16.37 -12.18
C PHE A 191 18.21 17.12 -12.01
N ILE A 192 17.81 17.95 -12.97
CA ILE A 192 16.49 18.60 -13.12
C ILE A 192 15.97 18.45 -14.57
N THR A 193 14.67 18.55 -14.81
CA THR A 193 14.03 18.09 -16.08
C THR A 193 13.88 19.16 -17.18
N THR A 194 14.03 20.44 -16.87
CA THR A 194 13.68 21.51 -17.82
C THR A 194 14.88 21.89 -18.67
N ASP A 195 14.68 22.79 -19.62
CA ASP A 195 15.72 23.52 -20.35
C ASP A 195 16.79 24.20 -19.46
N ALA A 196 16.54 24.32 -18.15
CA ALA A 196 17.53 24.75 -17.17
C ALA A 196 18.65 23.72 -16.94
N ASN A 197 18.48 22.46 -17.37
CA ASN A 197 19.57 21.49 -17.53
C ASN A 197 19.78 21.19 -19.02
N PRO A 198 20.86 21.72 -19.63
CA PRO A 198 21.05 21.62 -21.08
C PRO A 198 21.36 20.19 -21.57
N TYR A 199 21.94 19.34 -20.72
CA TYR A 199 22.20 17.93 -21.08
C TYR A 199 20.92 17.11 -21.12
N TYR A 200 20.05 17.30 -20.12
CA TYR A 200 18.75 16.62 -20.09
C TYR A 200 17.82 17.12 -21.19
N ASP A 201 17.81 18.43 -21.45
CA ASP A 201 17.09 19.02 -22.58
C ASP A 201 17.57 18.44 -23.93
N ALA A 202 18.89 18.26 -24.12
CA ALA A 202 19.43 17.57 -25.29
C ALA A 202 18.97 16.10 -25.39
N PHE A 203 18.92 15.38 -24.26
CA PHE A 203 18.40 14.02 -24.19
C PHE A 203 16.91 13.94 -24.57
N VAL A 204 16.07 14.82 -24.03
CA VAL A 204 14.62 14.86 -24.36
C VAL A 204 14.40 15.21 -25.83
N ARG A 205 15.17 16.16 -26.38
CA ARG A 205 15.12 16.49 -27.82
C ARG A 205 15.47 15.27 -28.68
N TRP A 206 16.51 14.51 -28.33
CA TRP A 206 16.85 13.26 -29.02
C TRP A 206 15.70 12.25 -28.96
N HIS A 207 15.13 12.01 -27.79
CA HIS A 207 14.02 11.07 -27.62
C HIS A 207 12.83 11.44 -28.50
N PHE A 208 12.46 12.72 -28.55
CA PHE A 208 11.36 13.18 -29.40
C PHE A 208 11.67 13.11 -30.90
N PHE A 209 12.91 13.37 -31.33
CA PHE A 209 13.32 13.12 -32.71
C PHE A 209 13.12 11.65 -33.09
N ARG A 210 13.55 10.71 -32.24
CA ARG A 210 13.37 9.27 -32.46
C ARG A 210 11.89 8.89 -32.58
N LEU A 211 11.03 9.42 -31.71
CA LEU A 211 9.59 9.17 -31.78
C LEU A 211 8.98 9.74 -33.07
N ARG A 212 9.39 10.93 -33.50
CA ARG A 212 8.89 11.53 -34.75
C ARG A 212 9.35 10.75 -35.97
N ASP A 213 10.64 10.39 -36.03
CA ASP A 213 11.24 9.72 -37.18
C ASP A 213 10.71 8.28 -37.33
N SER A 214 10.22 7.67 -36.24
CA SER A 214 9.47 6.41 -36.25
C SER A 214 7.95 6.56 -36.46
N GLY A 215 7.48 7.78 -36.80
CA GLY A 215 6.08 8.06 -37.10
C GLY A 215 5.13 8.03 -35.88
N ARG A 216 5.67 8.04 -34.66
CA ARG A 216 4.91 7.98 -33.40
C ARG A 216 4.39 9.34 -32.94
N VAL A 217 5.07 10.42 -33.32
CA VAL A 217 4.60 11.80 -33.11
C VAL A 217 3.93 12.28 -34.38
N LYS A 218 2.70 12.80 -34.24
CA LYS A 218 1.92 13.34 -35.36
C LYS A 218 1.33 14.69 -34.97
N PHE A 219 0.91 15.46 -35.96
CA PHE A 219 0.28 16.77 -35.80
C PHE A 219 -1.13 16.75 -36.38
N GLY A 220 -2.11 17.28 -35.65
CA GLY A 220 -3.49 17.29 -36.12
C GLY A 220 -4.42 18.14 -35.27
N LYS A 221 -5.62 18.44 -35.80
CA LYS A 221 -6.70 19.07 -35.03
C LYS A 221 -7.41 17.98 -34.24
N ARG A 222 -7.45 18.09 -32.91
CA ARG A 222 -7.99 17.06 -32.02
C ARG A 222 -8.80 17.62 -30.87
N TYR A 223 -9.63 16.75 -30.32
CA TYR A 223 -10.43 17.04 -29.15
C TYR A 223 -9.62 16.67 -27.92
N THR A 224 -9.43 17.64 -27.03
CA THR A 224 -8.66 17.50 -25.81
C THR A 224 -9.26 18.39 -24.74
N VAL A 225 -9.09 18.02 -23.47
CA VAL A 225 -9.51 18.91 -22.38
C VAL A 225 -8.61 20.14 -22.43
N PHE A 226 -9.21 21.32 -22.54
CA PHE A 226 -8.51 22.57 -22.79
C PHE A 226 -8.76 23.57 -21.67
N SER A 227 -7.75 24.37 -21.32
CA SER A 227 -7.89 25.49 -20.38
C SER A 227 -7.91 26.81 -21.14
N PRO A 228 -9.07 27.49 -21.26
CA PRO A 228 -9.14 28.82 -21.85
C PRO A 228 -8.34 29.89 -21.11
N ARG A 229 -8.01 29.66 -19.84
CA ARG A 229 -7.13 30.57 -19.09
C ARG A 229 -5.68 30.40 -19.50
N ASP A 230 -5.24 29.15 -19.65
CA ASP A 230 -3.85 28.83 -19.93
C ASP A 230 -3.56 28.76 -21.44
N GLN A 231 -4.62 28.81 -22.26
CA GLN A 231 -4.59 28.70 -23.72
C GLN A 231 -3.80 27.47 -24.19
N GLN A 232 -4.04 26.34 -23.53
CA GLN A 232 -3.39 25.06 -23.84
C GLN A 232 -4.21 23.84 -23.38
N PRO A 233 -3.86 22.64 -23.88
CA PRO A 233 -4.38 21.38 -23.37
C PRO A 233 -4.07 21.20 -21.88
N CYS A 234 -5.09 20.84 -21.10
CA CYS A 234 -5.04 20.62 -19.65
C CYS A 234 -5.05 19.12 -19.36
N MET A 235 -3.85 18.55 -19.25
CA MET A 235 -3.63 17.12 -19.02
C MET A 235 -3.84 16.77 -17.55
N ASP A 236 -3.90 15.48 -17.22
CA ASP A 236 -4.24 15.00 -15.87
C ASP A 236 -3.45 15.68 -14.75
N HIS A 237 -2.15 15.92 -14.96
CA HIS A 237 -1.27 16.54 -13.96
C HIS A 237 -1.38 18.07 -13.86
N ASP A 238 -2.09 18.70 -14.79
CA ASP A 238 -2.41 20.14 -14.75
C ASP A 238 -3.73 20.42 -14.04
N ARG A 239 -4.51 19.37 -13.77
CA ARG A 239 -5.87 19.49 -13.24
C ARG A 239 -5.86 19.61 -11.73
N SER A 240 -6.68 20.53 -11.23
CA SER A 240 -7.04 20.55 -9.82
C SER A 240 -8.09 19.47 -9.46
N SER A 241 -8.84 18.97 -10.44
CA SER A 241 -9.89 17.97 -10.29
C SER A 241 -10.24 17.31 -11.63
N GLY A 242 -10.69 16.05 -11.60
CA GLY A 242 -11.11 15.32 -12.80
C GLY A 242 -9.95 14.67 -13.57
N GLU A 243 -8.94 14.15 -12.87
CA GLU A 243 -7.92 13.27 -13.45
C GLU A 243 -8.59 12.06 -14.13
N GLY A 244 -8.17 11.73 -15.35
CA GLY A 244 -8.74 10.66 -16.18
C GLY A 244 -10.02 11.03 -16.95
N VAL A 245 -10.52 12.26 -16.83
CA VAL A 245 -11.68 12.72 -17.61
C VAL A 245 -11.26 13.08 -19.04
N GLY A 246 -11.82 12.41 -20.04
CA GLY A 246 -11.62 12.74 -21.45
C GLY A 246 -12.72 13.64 -22.04
N PRO A 247 -12.54 14.16 -23.26
CA PRO A 247 -13.62 14.81 -24.01
C PRO A 247 -14.76 13.82 -24.26
N GLN A 248 -16.00 14.26 -24.04
CA GLN A 248 -17.20 13.46 -24.32
C GLN A 248 -17.88 13.97 -25.59
N GLU A 249 -18.07 13.07 -26.56
CA GLU A 249 -18.71 13.39 -27.84
C GLU A 249 -20.22 13.50 -27.70
N TYR A 250 -20.78 14.61 -28.18
CA TYR A 250 -22.21 14.78 -28.39
C TYR A 250 -22.51 15.04 -29.87
N THR A 251 -23.68 14.57 -30.31
CA THR A 251 -24.27 14.98 -31.59
C THR A 251 -25.21 16.15 -31.32
N LEU A 252 -24.94 17.33 -31.87
CA LEU A 252 -25.84 18.48 -31.78
C LEU A 252 -26.83 18.45 -32.93
N ILE A 253 -28.07 18.12 -32.63
CA ILE A 253 -29.17 18.07 -33.59
C ILE A 253 -29.65 19.50 -33.84
N LYS A 254 -29.69 19.91 -35.11
CA LYS A 254 -30.18 21.24 -35.51
C LYS A 254 -31.69 21.18 -35.72
N ILE A 255 -32.45 21.75 -34.79
CA ILE A 255 -33.91 21.85 -34.85
C ILE A 255 -34.28 23.27 -35.31
N GLU A 256 -34.81 23.40 -36.53
CA GLU A 256 -35.08 24.70 -37.15
C GLU A 256 -36.38 25.33 -36.63
N LEU A 257 -36.33 26.57 -36.17
CA LEU A 257 -37.54 27.33 -35.83
C LEU A 257 -38.29 27.72 -37.10
N ALA A 258 -39.47 27.14 -37.32
CA ALA A 258 -40.19 27.25 -38.59
C ALA A 258 -41.12 28.47 -38.67
N ALA A 259 -41.73 28.87 -37.56
CA ALA A 259 -42.55 30.08 -37.47
C ALA A 259 -42.55 30.57 -36.01
N PRO A 260 -41.84 31.66 -35.66
CA PRO A 260 -41.81 32.13 -34.28
C PRO A 260 -43.19 32.64 -33.84
N THR A 261 -43.57 32.37 -32.59
CA THR A 261 -44.75 32.98 -31.95
C THR A 261 -44.57 34.51 -31.86
N ALA A 262 -45.63 35.27 -31.59
CA ALA A 262 -45.51 36.73 -31.42
C ALA A 262 -44.49 37.11 -30.33
N THR A 263 -44.44 36.33 -29.24
CA THR A 263 -43.47 36.47 -28.15
C THR A 263 -42.04 36.18 -28.63
N ALA A 264 -41.83 35.04 -29.30
CA ALA A 264 -40.52 34.67 -29.82
C ALA A 264 -40.03 35.66 -30.90
N ALA A 265 -40.91 36.12 -31.78
CA ALA A 265 -40.57 37.10 -32.82
C ALA A 265 -40.13 38.44 -32.21
N LYS A 266 -40.83 38.90 -31.15
CA LYS A 266 -40.44 40.09 -30.39
C LYS A 266 -39.08 39.90 -29.72
N ALA A 267 -38.85 38.76 -29.07
CA ALA A 267 -37.59 38.48 -28.40
C ALA A 267 -36.42 38.35 -29.39
N LEU A 268 -36.61 37.66 -30.52
CA LEU A 268 -35.60 37.50 -31.58
C LEU A 268 -35.32 38.81 -32.35
N SER A 269 -36.29 39.74 -32.43
CA SER A 269 -36.06 41.06 -33.04
C SER A 269 -34.96 41.86 -32.34
N ALA A 270 -34.70 41.57 -31.06
CA ALA A 270 -33.61 42.16 -30.30
C ALA A 270 -32.22 41.59 -30.67
N PHE A 271 -32.08 40.73 -31.68
CA PHE A 271 -30.78 40.16 -32.08
C PHE A 271 -30.33 40.59 -33.48
N ASP A 272 -30.98 41.59 -34.07
CA ASP A 272 -30.60 42.22 -35.35
C ASP A 272 -30.33 41.20 -36.49
N LEU A 273 -31.15 40.14 -36.54
CA LEU A 273 -31.00 39.03 -37.50
C LEU A 273 -31.27 39.50 -38.94
N PRO A 274 -30.44 39.11 -39.94
CA PRO A 274 -30.66 39.46 -41.33
C PRO A 274 -31.94 38.82 -41.88
N LYS A 275 -32.57 39.47 -42.88
CA LYS A 275 -33.75 38.92 -43.55
C LYS A 275 -33.40 37.57 -44.20
N GLY A 276 -34.14 36.53 -43.83
CA GLY A 276 -33.90 35.16 -44.29
C GLY A 276 -32.95 34.34 -43.41
N ALA A 277 -32.52 34.86 -42.25
CA ALA A 277 -31.75 34.10 -41.26
C ALA A 277 -32.51 32.86 -40.79
N ARG A 278 -31.81 31.72 -40.71
CA ARG A 278 -32.36 30.46 -40.19
C ARG A 278 -31.89 30.26 -38.76
N VAL A 279 -32.82 30.11 -37.82
CA VAL A 279 -32.51 29.95 -36.40
C VAL A 279 -32.72 28.51 -35.99
N PHE A 280 -31.69 27.91 -35.40
CA PHE A 280 -31.68 26.52 -34.97
C PHE A 280 -31.52 26.41 -33.45
N LEU A 281 -32.40 25.63 -32.83
CA LEU A 281 -32.21 25.10 -31.48
C LEU A 281 -31.27 23.91 -31.60
N VAL A 282 -30.09 23.99 -30.99
CA VAL A 282 -29.08 22.92 -31.08
C VAL A 282 -29.17 22.04 -29.86
N ALA A 283 -29.69 20.82 -30.02
CA ALA A 283 -29.92 19.89 -28.92
C ALA A 283 -28.83 18.80 -28.88
N GLY A 284 -28.14 18.68 -27.74
CA GLY A 284 -27.08 17.67 -27.59
C GLY A 284 -27.64 16.29 -27.22
N THR A 285 -27.33 15.26 -28.03
CA THR A 285 -27.70 13.87 -27.76
C THR A 285 -26.51 12.91 -27.83
N LEU A 286 -26.55 11.86 -27.01
CA LEU A 286 -25.63 10.71 -27.07
C LEU A 286 -26.21 9.54 -27.86
N ARG A 287 -27.46 9.65 -28.32
CA ARG A 287 -28.22 8.60 -28.99
C ARG A 287 -28.81 9.12 -30.32
N PRO A 288 -27.97 9.43 -31.32
CA PRO A 288 -28.43 9.97 -32.60
C PRO A 288 -29.38 9.01 -33.34
N GLU A 289 -29.29 7.71 -33.07
CA GLU A 289 -30.19 6.70 -33.64
C GLU A 289 -31.66 6.91 -33.25
N THR A 290 -31.95 7.63 -32.16
CA THR A 290 -33.31 7.81 -31.66
C THR A 290 -34.06 8.97 -32.32
N MET A 291 -33.39 9.75 -33.19
CA MET A 291 -33.95 11.00 -33.73
C MET A 291 -35.19 10.82 -34.63
N TYR A 292 -35.46 9.60 -35.10
CA TYR A 292 -36.71 9.25 -35.79
C TYR A 292 -37.95 9.37 -34.89
N GLY A 293 -37.78 9.30 -33.56
CA GLY A 293 -38.89 9.29 -32.59
C GLY A 293 -39.13 10.64 -31.91
N GLN A 294 -38.60 11.74 -32.48
CA GLN A 294 -38.74 13.04 -31.85
C GLN A 294 -40.19 13.53 -31.88
N THR A 295 -40.72 13.88 -30.70
CA THR A 295 -42.09 14.45 -30.54
C THR A 295 -42.08 15.94 -30.27
N ASN A 296 -41.03 16.45 -29.64
CA ASN A 296 -40.88 17.85 -29.25
C ASN A 296 -39.41 18.20 -28.97
N CYS A 297 -39.15 19.47 -28.69
CA CYS A 297 -37.86 19.98 -28.22
C CYS A 297 -38.04 20.52 -26.79
N TRP A 298 -37.21 20.10 -25.85
CA TRP A 298 -37.25 20.60 -24.49
C TRP A 298 -36.33 21.82 -24.30
N ILE A 299 -36.85 22.80 -23.58
CA ILE A 299 -36.09 23.97 -23.13
C ILE A 299 -36.43 24.29 -21.68
N HIS A 300 -35.45 24.72 -20.89
CA HIS A 300 -35.75 25.25 -19.56
C HIS A 300 -36.27 26.68 -19.67
N PRO A 301 -37.41 27.04 -19.06
CA PRO A 301 -38.00 28.38 -19.20
C PRO A 301 -37.11 29.49 -18.62
N ASP A 302 -36.44 29.23 -17.50
CA ASP A 302 -35.67 30.25 -16.77
C ASP A 302 -34.20 30.36 -17.19
N ILE A 303 -33.69 29.45 -18.03
CA ILE A 303 -32.31 29.52 -18.53
C ILE A 303 -32.21 30.63 -19.58
N ASN A 304 -31.08 31.34 -19.54
CA ASN A 304 -30.74 32.35 -20.54
C ASN A 304 -29.88 31.74 -21.66
N TYR A 305 -30.34 31.89 -22.89
CA TYR A 305 -29.67 31.40 -24.10
C TYR A 305 -29.04 32.55 -24.87
N LEU A 306 -28.00 32.23 -25.62
CA LEU A 306 -27.36 33.08 -26.61
C LEU A 306 -27.84 32.70 -28.00
N VAL A 307 -27.90 33.68 -28.89
CA VAL A 307 -28.08 33.50 -30.33
C VAL A 307 -26.77 33.86 -30.99
N VAL A 308 -26.11 32.87 -31.60
CA VAL A 308 -24.75 33.00 -32.15
C VAL A 308 -24.70 32.53 -33.61
N PRO A 309 -24.01 33.23 -34.51
CA PRO A 309 -23.87 32.83 -35.92
C PRO A 309 -22.87 31.65 -36.06
N THR A 310 -23.13 30.76 -37.02
CA THR A 310 -22.19 29.69 -37.39
C THR A 310 -21.10 30.17 -38.35
N ALA A 311 -19.98 29.44 -38.39
CA ALA A 311 -18.92 29.69 -39.37
C ALA A 311 -19.44 29.55 -40.82
N SER A 312 -19.01 30.47 -41.69
CA SER A 312 -19.36 30.43 -43.12
C SER A 312 -18.80 29.17 -43.77
N THR A 313 -19.63 28.45 -44.54
CA THR A 313 -19.23 27.22 -45.24
C THR A 313 -18.55 27.47 -46.59
N GLY A 314 -18.16 28.70 -46.89
CA GLY A 314 -17.49 29.08 -48.15
C GLY A 314 -18.42 29.16 -49.37
N ASP A 315 -19.71 28.88 -49.21
CA ASP A 315 -20.71 28.90 -50.28
C ASP A 315 -21.50 30.22 -50.22
N ALA A 316 -21.21 31.14 -51.14
CA ALA A 316 -21.77 32.51 -51.15
C ALA A 316 -23.30 32.57 -51.33
N ALA A 317 -23.95 31.42 -51.59
CA ALA A 317 -25.39 31.29 -51.78
C ALA A 317 -26.15 30.76 -50.54
N ALA A 318 -25.48 30.35 -49.47
CA ALA A 318 -26.14 29.79 -48.27
C ALA A 318 -26.54 30.89 -47.27
N ALA A 319 -27.80 30.86 -46.80
CA ALA A 319 -28.30 31.77 -45.75
C ALA A 319 -27.51 31.58 -44.43
N VAL A 320 -27.19 32.68 -43.75
CA VAL A 320 -26.49 32.66 -42.44
C VAL A 320 -27.34 31.93 -41.41
N GLU A 321 -26.77 30.89 -40.79
CA GLU A 321 -27.42 30.10 -39.74
C GLU A 321 -27.06 30.65 -38.35
N TYR A 322 -28.06 30.67 -37.46
CA TYR A 322 -27.89 31.09 -36.07
C TYR A 322 -28.26 29.96 -35.12
N LEU A 323 -27.42 29.71 -34.11
CA LEU A 323 -27.63 28.67 -33.11
C LEU A 323 -28.11 29.29 -31.80
N VAL A 324 -29.10 28.65 -31.18
CA VAL A 324 -29.59 28.97 -29.84
C VAL A 324 -29.02 27.97 -28.85
N CYS A 325 -28.17 28.44 -27.93
CA CYS A 325 -27.46 27.59 -26.98
C CYS A 325 -27.09 28.36 -25.70
N THR A 326 -26.65 27.67 -24.65
CA THR A 326 -26.17 28.32 -23.41
C THR A 326 -24.83 29.01 -23.60
N ARG A 327 -24.49 29.97 -22.72
CA ARG A 327 -23.17 30.63 -22.68
C ARG A 327 -22.00 29.63 -22.66
N ARG A 328 -22.09 28.61 -21.83
CA ARG A 328 -21.06 27.56 -21.71
C ARG A 328 -20.87 26.81 -23.02
N SER A 329 -21.97 26.40 -23.66
CA SER A 329 -21.87 25.64 -24.92
C SER A 329 -21.42 26.52 -26.08
N ALA A 330 -21.81 27.79 -26.15
CA ALA A 330 -21.28 28.76 -27.11
C ALA A 330 -19.76 28.91 -26.97
N ARG A 331 -19.24 29.06 -25.74
CA ARG A 331 -17.79 29.09 -25.48
C ARG A 331 -17.10 27.84 -26.02
N ASN A 332 -17.64 26.66 -25.75
CA ASN A 332 -17.06 25.42 -26.25
C ASN A 332 -17.12 25.34 -27.78
N MET A 333 -18.22 25.78 -28.42
CA MET A 333 -18.36 25.84 -29.88
C MET A 333 -17.39 26.85 -30.52
N LEU A 334 -17.05 27.93 -29.81
CA LEU A 334 -16.05 28.90 -30.26
C LEU A 334 -14.68 28.23 -30.42
N TYR A 335 -14.20 27.53 -29.38
CA TYR A 335 -12.93 26.78 -29.44
C TYR A 335 -12.95 25.64 -30.48
N GLN A 336 -14.15 25.19 -30.89
CA GLN A 336 -14.33 24.21 -31.97
C GLN A 336 -14.17 24.78 -33.38
N GLY A 337 -14.28 26.09 -33.53
CA GLY A 337 -14.47 26.74 -34.83
C GLY A 337 -15.85 26.42 -35.43
N ILE A 338 -16.87 26.17 -34.59
CA ILE A 338 -18.27 26.01 -35.04
C ILE A 338 -18.92 27.39 -35.25
N LEU A 339 -18.57 28.36 -34.41
CA LEU A 339 -19.09 29.73 -34.48
C LEU A 339 -18.33 30.56 -35.51
N ALA A 340 -18.96 31.63 -36.01
CA ALA A 340 -18.32 32.55 -36.95
C ALA A 340 -17.10 33.26 -36.34
N ASP A 341 -16.12 33.60 -37.18
CA ASP A 341 -14.90 34.34 -36.80
C ASP A 341 -15.18 35.71 -36.16
N SER A 342 -16.41 36.24 -36.31
CA SER A 342 -16.87 37.46 -35.64
C SER A 342 -17.13 37.29 -34.14
N GLU A 343 -17.31 36.05 -33.66
CA GLU A 343 -17.48 35.77 -32.23
C GLU A 343 -16.13 35.60 -31.55
N THR A 344 -16.00 36.15 -30.34
CA THR A 344 -14.80 36.10 -29.51
C THR A 344 -15.17 35.62 -28.12
N LEU A 345 -14.17 35.22 -27.31
CA LEU A 345 -14.45 34.82 -25.93
C LEU A 345 -15.03 36.00 -25.15
N GLU A 346 -14.51 37.21 -25.37
CA GLU A 346 -15.01 38.45 -24.77
C GLU A 346 -16.47 38.73 -25.16
N SER A 347 -16.85 38.51 -26.42
CA SER A 347 -18.24 38.74 -26.86
C SER A 347 -19.22 37.77 -26.22
N ILE A 348 -18.84 36.50 -26.06
CA ILE A 348 -19.67 35.43 -25.46
C ILE A 348 -19.76 35.59 -23.95
N GLU A 349 -18.65 35.93 -23.29
CA GLU A 349 -18.57 36.03 -21.83
C GLU A 349 -19.13 37.35 -21.29
N SER A 350 -19.28 38.38 -22.14
CA SER A 350 -19.75 39.72 -21.77
C SER A 350 -21.10 39.73 -21.06
N PRO A 351 -21.22 40.38 -19.88
CA PRO A 351 -22.50 40.62 -19.21
C PRO A 351 -23.48 41.45 -20.04
N ALA A 352 -22.97 42.31 -20.93
CA ALA A 352 -23.77 43.17 -21.80
C ALA A 352 -24.31 42.43 -23.05
N ARG A 353 -23.86 41.19 -23.30
CA ARG A 353 -24.36 40.38 -24.43
C ARG A 353 -25.85 40.10 -24.23
N ARG A 354 -26.66 40.38 -25.25
CA ARG A 354 -28.11 40.14 -25.23
C ARG A 354 -28.39 38.64 -25.02
N ARG A 355 -29.41 38.33 -24.22
CA ARG A 355 -29.81 36.96 -23.86
C ARG A 355 -31.30 36.76 -24.10
N LEU A 356 -31.65 35.54 -24.51
CA LEU A 356 -33.01 35.09 -24.78
C LEU A 356 -33.45 34.19 -23.63
N ARG A 357 -34.62 34.41 -23.02
CA ARG A 357 -35.12 33.48 -22.00
C ARG A 357 -35.75 32.28 -22.68
N GLY A 358 -35.54 31.08 -22.15
CA GLY A 358 -36.16 29.88 -22.71
C GLY A 358 -37.69 29.96 -22.77
N ALA A 359 -38.30 30.67 -21.82
CA ALA A 359 -39.75 30.92 -21.79
C ALA A 359 -40.26 31.65 -23.05
N ASP A 360 -39.44 32.49 -23.67
CA ASP A 360 -39.82 33.26 -24.87
C ASP A 360 -40.00 32.37 -26.11
N LEU A 361 -39.41 31.17 -26.10
CA LEU A 361 -39.43 30.22 -27.21
C LEU A 361 -40.49 29.14 -27.08
N ILE A 362 -41.12 28.98 -25.92
CA ILE A 362 -42.12 27.94 -25.68
C ILE A 362 -43.32 28.12 -26.63
N GLY A 363 -43.83 27.01 -27.16
CA GLY A 363 -44.94 26.98 -28.10
C GLY A 363 -44.54 27.26 -29.55
N CYS A 364 -43.26 27.56 -29.84
CA CYS A 364 -42.82 27.73 -31.22
C CYS A 364 -42.85 26.40 -31.98
N PRO A 365 -43.46 26.34 -33.18
CA PRO A 365 -43.29 25.22 -34.09
C PRO A 365 -41.86 25.19 -34.65
N ALA A 366 -41.29 23.99 -34.66
CA ALA A 366 -39.96 23.72 -35.15
C ALA A 366 -39.93 22.48 -36.05
N ARG A 367 -38.91 22.38 -36.90
CA ARG A 367 -38.66 21.22 -37.77
C ARG A 367 -37.45 20.47 -37.22
N ALA A 368 -37.69 19.24 -36.77
CA ALA A 368 -36.64 18.36 -36.26
C ALA A 368 -36.20 17.35 -37.35
N PRO A 369 -34.91 17.01 -37.43
CA PRO A 369 -34.40 15.99 -38.36
C PRO A 369 -35.02 14.60 -38.14
N LEU A 370 -35.15 13.81 -39.22
CA LEU A 370 -35.53 12.38 -39.24
C LEU A 370 -36.93 11.99 -38.73
N THR A 371 -37.57 12.77 -37.86
CA THR A 371 -38.92 12.47 -37.37
C THR A 371 -39.96 12.54 -38.51
N PRO A 372 -40.96 11.64 -38.54
CA PRO A 372 -42.04 11.71 -39.53
C PRO A 372 -43.03 12.85 -39.25
N TYR A 373 -42.99 13.49 -38.07
CA TYR A 373 -43.80 14.65 -37.78
C TYR A 373 -43.34 15.87 -38.58
N GLU A 374 -44.23 16.45 -39.39
CA GLU A 374 -43.93 17.63 -40.21
C GLU A 374 -43.48 18.83 -39.35
N ARG A 375 -44.04 18.95 -38.14
CA ARG A 375 -43.71 19.98 -37.16
C ARG A 375 -43.74 19.39 -35.76
N VAL A 376 -42.75 19.78 -34.96
CA VAL A 376 -42.69 19.55 -33.51
C VAL A 376 -42.75 20.89 -32.79
N TYR A 377 -42.89 20.89 -31.46
CA TYR A 377 -42.99 22.13 -30.67
C TYR A 377 -41.89 22.25 -29.62
N VAL A 378 -41.55 23.49 -29.27
CA VAL A 378 -40.68 23.80 -28.13
C VAL A 378 -41.51 23.78 -26.85
N LEU A 379 -41.18 22.89 -25.92
CA LEU A 379 -41.93 22.65 -24.68
C LEU A 379 -41.05 22.85 -23.43
N PRO A 380 -41.64 23.23 -22.28
CA PRO A 380 -40.88 23.45 -21.04
C PRO A 380 -40.48 22.14 -20.36
N MET A 381 -39.24 22.07 -19.87
CA MET A 381 -38.76 21.02 -18.97
C MET A 381 -37.91 21.63 -17.85
N MET A 382 -38.29 21.40 -16.59
CA MET A 382 -37.68 22.07 -15.42
C MET A 382 -36.40 21.38 -14.92
N THR A 383 -36.12 20.17 -15.39
CA THR A 383 -34.98 19.36 -14.92
C THR A 383 -33.72 19.54 -15.76
N ILE A 384 -33.79 20.33 -16.84
CA ILE A 384 -32.63 20.64 -17.68
C ILE A 384 -31.65 21.50 -16.90
N LYS A 385 -30.38 21.10 -16.91
CA LYS A 385 -29.27 21.83 -16.27
C LYS A 385 -28.55 22.69 -17.29
N GLU A 386 -28.33 23.96 -16.99
CA GLU A 386 -27.55 24.90 -17.84
C GLU A 386 -26.12 24.41 -18.08
N THR A 387 -25.57 23.68 -17.12
CA THR A 387 -24.19 23.19 -17.13
C THR A 387 -23.98 21.94 -18.00
N LYS A 388 -25.02 21.29 -18.54
CA LYS A 388 -24.88 20.06 -19.34
C LYS A 388 -25.38 20.26 -20.78
N GLY A 389 -24.60 19.76 -21.74
CA GLY A 389 -24.93 19.87 -23.17
C GLY A 389 -25.04 21.33 -23.61
N THR A 390 -26.13 21.66 -24.30
CA THR A 390 -26.42 23.01 -24.83
C THR A 390 -27.54 23.73 -24.10
N GLY A 391 -28.11 23.13 -23.05
CA GLY A 391 -29.37 23.58 -22.41
C GLY A 391 -30.63 23.29 -23.23
N VAL A 392 -30.50 22.70 -24.42
CA VAL A 392 -31.62 22.26 -25.27
C VAL A 392 -31.55 20.74 -25.40
N VAL A 393 -32.69 20.06 -25.26
CA VAL A 393 -32.75 18.59 -25.26
C VAL A 393 -33.79 18.11 -26.27
N THR A 394 -33.48 17.07 -27.04
CA THR A 394 -34.43 16.39 -27.94
C THR A 394 -35.39 15.53 -27.13
N SER A 395 -36.68 15.52 -27.46
CA SER A 395 -37.66 14.66 -26.78
C SER A 395 -37.97 13.42 -27.59
N VAL A 396 -37.57 12.24 -27.11
CA VAL A 396 -37.86 10.93 -27.70
C VAL A 396 -38.54 10.02 -26.67
N PRO A 397 -39.84 10.25 -26.38
CA PRO A 397 -40.55 9.61 -25.27
C PRO A 397 -40.78 8.09 -25.44
N SER A 398 -40.48 7.50 -26.60
CA SER A 398 -40.50 6.04 -26.77
C SER A 398 -39.35 5.34 -26.04
N ASP A 399 -38.19 6.01 -25.96
CA ASP A 399 -36.90 5.42 -25.58
C ASP A 399 -36.14 6.21 -24.51
N ALA A 400 -36.68 7.37 -24.09
CA ALA A 400 -36.18 8.19 -23.01
C ALA A 400 -37.27 8.39 -21.93
N PRO A 401 -37.09 7.82 -20.72
CA PRO A 401 -38.08 7.90 -19.64
C PRO A 401 -38.37 9.33 -19.17
N ASP A 402 -37.32 10.17 -19.10
CA ASP A 402 -37.44 11.58 -18.73
C ASP A 402 -38.41 12.33 -19.67
N ASP A 403 -38.30 12.06 -20.98
CA ASP A 403 -39.11 12.69 -22.03
C ASP A 403 -40.57 12.25 -21.93
N PHE A 404 -40.81 10.95 -21.76
CA PHE A 404 -42.16 10.41 -21.60
C PHE A 404 -42.86 11.01 -20.38
N VAL A 405 -42.17 11.04 -19.23
CA VAL A 405 -42.76 11.52 -17.98
C VAL A 405 -42.98 13.04 -18.01
N ALA A 406 -42.05 13.82 -18.57
CA ALA A 406 -42.23 15.26 -18.76
C ALA A 406 -43.42 15.58 -19.70
N LEU A 407 -43.58 14.79 -20.78
CA LEU A 407 -44.71 14.90 -21.68
C LEU A 407 -46.04 14.53 -21.00
N GLN A 408 -46.05 13.48 -20.16
CA GLN A 408 -47.23 13.11 -19.37
C GLN A 408 -47.58 14.16 -18.31
N ASP A 409 -46.59 14.75 -17.65
CA ASP A 409 -46.78 15.87 -16.71
C ASP A 409 -47.52 17.02 -17.41
N LEU A 410 -47.09 17.37 -18.64
CA LEU A 410 -47.78 18.36 -19.47
C LEU A 410 -49.17 17.93 -19.91
N ARG A 411 -49.46 16.64 -20.12
CA ARG A 411 -50.81 16.14 -20.45
C ARG A 411 -51.76 16.14 -19.25
N GLN A 412 -51.26 15.88 -18.06
CA GLN A 412 -52.09 15.73 -16.87
C GLN A 412 -52.33 17.05 -16.14
N LYS A 413 -51.35 17.96 -16.12
CA LYS A 413 -51.39 19.19 -15.30
C LYS A 413 -51.81 20.40 -16.14
N ALA A 414 -53.11 20.71 -16.13
CA ALA A 414 -53.65 21.89 -16.84
C ALA A 414 -52.97 23.20 -16.43
N ALA A 415 -52.75 23.42 -15.13
CA ALA A 415 -52.07 24.62 -14.62
C ALA A 415 -50.64 24.80 -15.19
N LEU A 416 -49.94 23.70 -15.49
CA LEU A 416 -48.59 23.78 -16.08
C LEU A 416 -48.67 24.21 -17.55
N ARG A 417 -49.66 23.70 -18.29
CA ARG A 417 -49.92 24.12 -19.68
C ARG A 417 -50.34 25.58 -19.75
N ASP A 418 -51.27 25.99 -18.91
CA ASP A 418 -51.79 27.37 -18.88
C ASP A 418 -50.69 28.37 -18.55
N LYS A 419 -49.78 28.02 -17.62
CA LYS A 419 -48.63 28.85 -17.24
C LYS A 419 -47.71 29.19 -18.42
N PHE A 420 -47.52 28.25 -19.35
CA PHE A 420 -46.57 28.40 -20.46
C PHE A 420 -47.25 28.51 -21.84
N GLY A 421 -48.58 28.60 -21.89
CA GLY A 421 -49.33 28.74 -23.14
C GLY A 421 -49.25 27.50 -24.04
N VAL A 422 -49.09 26.30 -23.48
CA VAL A 422 -48.98 25.04 -24.23
C VAL A 422 -50.38 24.45 -24.44
N THR A 423 -50.75 24.15 -25.68
CA THR A 423 -52.04 23.52 -26.02
C THR A 423 -51.90 22.01 -26.20
N MET A 424 -53.02 21.27 -26.16
CA MET A 424 -52.98 19.79 -26.26
C MET A 424 -52.52 19.30 -27.64
N ASP A 425 -52.79 20.06 -28.71
CA ASP A 425 -52.33 19.76 -30.08
C ASP A 425 -50.80 19.87 -30.24
N MET A 426 -50.12 20.55 -29.31
CA MET A 426 -48.65 20.60 -29.27
C MET A 426 -48.02 19.33 -28.66
N LEU A 427 -48.81 18.46 -28.02
CA LEU A 427 -48.32 17.30 -27.27
C LEU A 427 -48.43 16.02 -28.10
N LEU A 428 -47.51 15.83 -29.05
CA LEU A 428 -47.48 14.68 -29.97
C LEU A 428 -47.27 13.34 -29.25
N ASP A 429 -47.75 12.25 -29.83
CA ASP A 429 -47.65 10.90 -29.25
C ASP A 429 -46.27 10.25 -29.50
N PRO A 430 -45.79 9.37 -28.60
CA PRO A 430 -44.56 8.61 -28.81
C PRO A 430 -44.60 7.73 -30.06
N LEU A 431 -43.50 7.68 -30.81
CA LEU A 431 -43.35 6.86 -32.01
C LEU A 431 -42.52 5.60 -31.71
N PRO A 432 -42.94 4.40 -32.14
CA PRO A 432 -42.17 3.19 -31.93
C PRO A 432 -40.97 3.13 -32.89
N ILE A 433 -39.75 3.25 -32.36
CA ILE A 433 -38.53 3.36 -33.18
C ILE A 433 -37.50 2.25 -32.95
N ILE A 434 -37.40 1.71 -31.74
CA ILE A 434 -36.45 0.65 -31.38
C ILE A 434 -37.24 -0.44 -30.67
N ASP A 435 -37.17 -1.66 -31.19
CA ASP A 435 -37.69 -2.83 -30.51
C ASP A 435 -36.64 -3.39 -29.56
N ILE A 436 -36.96 -3.45 -28.27
CA ILE A 436 -36.12 -4.12 -27.28
C ILE A 436 -36.82 -5.43 -26.91
N PRO A 437 -36.23 -6.62 -27.15
CA PRO A 437 -36.91 -7.90 -26.99
C PRO A 437 -37.66 -8.11 -25.67
N GLU A 438 -37.14 -7.58 -24.56
CA GLU A 438 -37.78 -7.70 -23.23
C GLU A 438 -38.82 -6.62 -22.93
N LEU A 439 -38.80 -5.48 -23.62
CA LEU A 439 -39.56 -4.27 -23.25
C LEU A 439 -40.54 -3.78 -24.34
N GLY A 440 -40.41 -4.33 -25.56
CA GLY A 440 -41.17 -3.93 -26.74
C GLY A 440 -40.63 -2.66 -27.41
N ASP A 441 -41.46 -2.07 -28.28
CA ASP A 441 -41.10 -0.93 -29.15
C ASP A 441 -41.38 0.45 -28.56
N LEU A 442 -41.88 0.49 -27.33
CA LEU A 442 -42.07 1.69 -26.50
C LEU A 442 -41.45 1.47 -25.11
N ALA A 443 -40.18 1.06 -25.09
CA ALA A 443 -39.50 0.58 -23.88
C ALA A 443 -39.55 1.57 -22.69
N ALA A 444 -39.41 2.87 -22.94
CA ALA A 444 -39.50 3.88 -21.89
C ALA A 444 -40.93 3.98 -21.31
N VAL A 445 -41.95 3.87 -22.16
CA VAL A 445 -43.36 3.89 -21.76
C VAL A 445 -43.70 2.65 -20.92
N THR A 446 -43.26 1.46 -21.37
CA THR A 446 -43.49 0.19 -20.67
C THR A 446 -42.90 0.24 -19.26
N LEU A 447 -41.61 0.54 -19.13
CA LEU A 447 -40.94 0.54 -17.83
C LEU A 447 -41.39 1.68 -16.91
N ALA A 448 -41.68 2.87 -17.45
CA ALA A 448 -42.18 3.98 -16.64
C ALA A 448 -43.55 3.63 -16.01
N LYS A 449 -44.41 2.91 -16.74
CA LYS A 449 -45.70 2.40 -16.23
C LYS A 449 -45.51 1.29 -15.20
N GLU A 450 -44.65 0.31 -15.48
CA GLU A 450 -44.34 -0.79 -14.53
C GLU A 450 -43.80 -0.26 -13.20
N MET A 451 -42.89 0.72 -13.24
CA MET A 451 -42.29 1.35 -12.07
C MET A 451 -43.19 2.41 -11.41
N LYS A 452 -44.40 2.63 -11.94
CA LYS A 452 -45.40 3.58 -11.46
C LYS A 452 -44.81 4.99 -11.25
N ILE A 453 -44.04 5.48 -12.21
CA ILE A 453 -43.46 6.83 -12.19
C ILE A 453 -44.58 7.84 -12.50
N GLN A 454 -44.74 8.85 -11.64
CA GLN A 454 -45.87 9.80 -11.74
C GLN A 454 -45.43 11.23 -12.07
N SER A 455 -44.17 11.59 -11.84
CA SER A 455 -43.68 12.93 -12.15
C SER A 455 -42.21 12.94 -12.54
N GLN A 456 -41.80 13.94 -13.32
CA GLN A 456 -40.41 14.16 -13.71
C GLN A 456 -39.46 14.44 -12.53
N ASN A 457 -40.02 14.62 -11.32
CA ASN A 457 -39.27 14.83 -10.08
C ASN A 457 -38.87 13.51 -9.39
N ASP A 458 -39.36 12.35 -9.84
CA ASP A 458 -39.04 11.01 -9.28
C ASP A 458 -37.63 10.53 -9.72
N ARG A 459 -36.60 11.34 -9.45
CA ARG A 459 -35.23 11.19 -10.03
C ARG A 459 -34.62 9.80 -9.82
N GLU A 460 -34.66 9.26 -8.60
CA GLU A 460 -34.06 7.95 -8.32
C GLU A 460 -34.67 6.81 -9.16
N LYS A 461 -35.99 6.84 -9.37
CA LYS A 461 -36.68 5.84 -10.20
C LYS A 461 -36.42 6.06 -11.68
N LEU A 462 -36.40 7.32 -12.12
CA LEU A 462 -36.11 7.69 -13.51
C LEU A 462 -34.69 7.26 -13.91
N ASP A 463 -33.70 7.48 -13.04
CA ASP A 463 -32.31 7.10 -13.32
C ASP A 463 -32.16 5.58 -13.46
N LEU A 464 -32.80 4.79 -12.59
CA LEU A 464 -32.84 3.33 -12.68
C LEU A 464 -33.47 2.83 -13.99
N VAL A 465 -34.60 3.41 -14.38
CA VAL A 465 -35.29 3.03 -15.63
C VAL A 465 -34.46 3.45 -16.84
N LYS A 466 -33.89 4.66 -16.81
CA LYS A 466 -33.05 5.19 -17.88
C LYS A 466 -31.82 4.32 -18.13
N GLU A 467 -31.12 3.91 -17.06
CA GLU A 467 -29.97 3.01 -17.17
C GLU A 467 -30.38 1.70 -17.84
N ARG A 468 -31.52 1.11 -17.43
CA ARG A 468 -32.00 -0.15 -18.00
C ARG A 468 -32.40 -0.02 -19.47
N VAL A 469 -33.20 1.00 -19.84
CA VAL A 469 -33.63 1.24 -21.22
C VAL A 469 -32.42 1.52 -22.12
N TYR A 470 -31.47 2.33 -21.67
CA TYR A 470 -30.33 2.73 -22.50
C TYR A 470 -29.36 1.57 -22.71
N LYS A 471 -29.12 0.77 -21.67
CA LYS A 471 -28.23 -0.39 -21.76
C LYS A 471 -28.83 -1.47 -22.67
N LEU A 472 -30.07 -1.89 -22.44
CA LEU A 472 -30.73 -2.89 -23.27
C LEU A 472 -30.94 -2.37 -24.70
N GLY A 473 -31.33 -1.11 -24.86
CA GLY A 473 -31.52 -0.49 -26.17
C GLY A 473 -30.24 -0.41 -27.00
N PHE A 474 -29.07 -0.27 -26.36
CA PHE A 474 -27.81 -0.25 -27.09
C PHE A 474 -27.39 -1.65 -27.57
N TYR A 475 -27.42 -2.66 -26.70
CA TYR A 475 -26.91 -4.01 -27.02
C TYR A 475 -27.93 -4.90 -27.76
N ASP A 476 -29.19 -4.84 -27.34
CA ASP A 476 -30.25 -5.76 -27.79
C ASP A 476 -31.29 -5.06 -28.69
N GLY A 477 -31.30 -3.72 -28.70
CA GLY A 477 -32.25 -2.94 -29.46
C GLY A 477 -32.09 -3.07 -30.98
N VAL A 478 -33.21 -3.27 -31.67
CA VAL A 478 -33.29 -3.33 -33.13
C VAL A 478 -34.08 -2.13 -33.66
N LEU A 479 -33.48 -1.36 -34.57
CA LEU A 479 -34.13 -0.19 -35.15
C LEU A 479 -35.29 -0.63 -36.06
N LYS A 480 -36.48 -0.05 -35.92
CA LYS A 480 -37.67 -0.39 -36.73
C LYS A 480 -37.91 0.56 -37.91
N VAL A 481 -37.25 1.71 -37.90
CA VAL A 481 -37.55 2.85 -38.78
C VAL A 481 -36.30 3.39 -39.48
N GLY A 482 -36.51 4.15 -40.55
CA GLY A 482 -35.42 4.76 -41.30
C GLY A 482 -34.65 3.80 -42.21
N GLU A 483 -33.55 4.29 -42.75
CA GLU A 483 -32.70 3.57 -43.71
C GLU A 483 -32.08 2.29 -43.14
N PHE A 484 -31.84 2.26 -41.82
CA PHE A 484 -31.19 1.14 -41.13
C PHE A 484 -32.18 0.22 -40.38
N ALA A 485 -33.46 0.25 -40.74
CA ALA A 485 -34.47 -0.62 -40.15
C ALA A 485 -34.05 -2.11 -40.23
N GLY A 486 -34.27 -2.86 -39.15
CA GLY A 486 -33.86 -4.26 -38.99
C GLY A 486 -32.44 -4.46 -38.44
N SER A 487 -31.65 -3.40 -38.26
CA SER A 487 -30.27 -3.49 -37.76
C SER A 487 -30.19 -3.25 -36.24
N ARG A 488 -29.15 -3.80 -35.60
CA ARG A 488 -28.86 -3.55 -34.17
C ARG A 488 -28.35 -2.13 -33.96
N VAL A 489 -28.81 -1.49 -32.89
CA VAL A 489 -28.46 -0.09 -32.54
C VAL A 489 -26.94 0.10 -32.40
N GLN A 490 -26.24 -0.82 -31.73
CA GLN A 490 -24.79 -0.77 -31.57
C GLN A 490 -24.03 -0.62 -32.90
N ASP A 491 -24.51 -1.27 -33.96
CA ASP A 491 -23.83 -1.31 -35.26
C ASP A 491 -24.12 -0.07 -36.12
N VAL A 492 -25.27 0.58 -35.89
CA VAL A 492 -25.75 1.67 -36.77
C VAL A 492 -25.69 3.05 -36.14
N LYS A 493 -25.50 3.17 -34.83
CA LYS A 493 -25.42 4.45 -34.11
C LYS A 493 -24.49 5.46 -34.78
N LYS A 494 -23.25 5.06 -35.10
CA LYS A 494 -22.27 5.94 -35.77
C LYS A 494 -22.64 6.24 -37.22
N ARG A 495 -23.33 5.33 -37.93
CA ARG A 495 -23.79 5.55 -39.31
C ARG A 495 -24.93 6.56 -39.37
N VAL A 496 -25.87 6.52 -38.43
CA VAL A 496 -26.94 7.53 -38.31
C VAL A 496 -26.36 8.90 -37.95
N GLN A 497 -25.40 8.95 -37.03
CA GLN A 497 -24.68 10.19 -36.73
C GLN A 497 -24.03 10.77 -37.99
N GLN A 498 -23.31 9.95 -38.75
CA GLN A 498 -22.66 10.37 -39.98
C GLN A 498 -23.67 10.89 -41.01
N GLN A 499 -24.79 10.19 -41.21
CA GLN A 499 -25.88 10.65 -42.09
C GLN A 499 -26.40 12.05 -41.71
N LEU A 500 -26.64 12.28 -40.42
CA LEU A 500 -27.11 13.58 -39.92
C LEU A 500 -26.07 14.69 -40.13
N VAL A 501 -24.79 14.38 -39.98
CA VAL A 501 -23.69 15.32 -40.20
C VAL A 501 -23.53 15.63 -41.69
N ASP A 502 -23.51 14.61 -42.55
CA ASP A 502 -23.36 14.74 -44.01
C ASP A 502 -24.51 15.53 -44.64
N THR A 503 -25.73 15.36 -44.11
CA THR A 503 -26.92 16.12 -44.52
C THR A 503 -27.04 17.49 -43.86
N ARG A 504 -26.03 17.91 -43.07
CA ARG A 504 -25.98 19.20 -42.33
C ARG A 504 -27.13 19.41 -41.34
N GLN A 505 -27.73 18.31 -40.87
CA GLN A 505 -28.78 18.28 -39.86
C GLN A 505 -28.24 18.15 -38.43
N ALA A 506 -26.95 17.80 -38.29
CA ALA A 506 -26.27 17.79 -37.00
C ALA A 506 -24.81 18.29 -37.10
N ILE A 507 -24.24 18.64 -35.95
CA ILE A 507 -22.85 19.04 -35.78
C ILE A 507 -22.21 18.14 -34.72
N VAL A 508 -20.99 17.65 -34.97
CA VAL A 508 -20.19 16.95 -33.94
C VAL A 508 -19.64 17.99 -32.97
N TYR A 509 -19.94 17.83 -31.68
CA TYR A 509 -19.56 18.79 -30.66
C TYR A 509 -18.72 18.14 -29.56
N MET A 510 -17.53 18.68 -29.40
CA MET A 510 -16.41 18.16 -28.60
C MET A 510 -15.40 19.30 -28.38
N GLU A 511 -14.86 19.55 -27.20
CA GLU A 511 -13.92 20.67 -26.95
C GLU A 511 -12.51 20.42 -27.60
N PRO A 512 -11.93 21.30 -28.48
CA PRO A 512 -10.67 21.04 -29.20
C PRO A 512 -9.63 22.17 -29.25
N GLU A 513 -8.44 21.79 -29.73
CA GLU A 513 -7.47 22.64 -30.45
C GLU A 513 -6.58 21.85 -31.46
N LYS A 514 -5.58 22.48 -32.08
CA LYS A 514 -4.54 21.85 -32.93
C LYS A 514 -3.27 21.64 -32.13
N GLU A 515 -2.71 20.42 -32.14
CA GLU A 515 -1.60 20.06 -31.26
C GLU A 515 -0.76 18.89 -31.80
N TRP A 516 0.45 18.75 -31.24
CA TRP A 516 1.30 17.58 -31.40
C TRP A 516 0.91 16.51 -30.37
N TYR A 517 0.89 15.25 -30.81
CA TYR A 517 0.47 14.13 -29.97
C TYR A 517 1.29 12.87 -30.25
N LEU A 518 1.28 11.96 -29.27
CA LEU A 518 1.75 10.60 -29.36
C LEU A 518 0.61 9.66 -29.76
N ASP A 519 0.84 8.87 -30.81
CA ASP A 519 -0.16 7.97 -31.38
C ASP A 519 -0.11 6.56 -30.74
N TYR A 520 -0.42 6.48 -29.45
CA TYR A 520 -0.50 5.20 -28.74
C TYR A 520 -1.60 4.26 -29.27
N GLY A 521 -2.52 4.78 -30.09
CA GLY A 521 -3.58 4.05 -30.76
C GLY A 521 -3.10 3.24 -31.96
N ASP A 522 -1.86 3.48 -32.43
CA ASP A 522 -1.27 2.71 -33.51
C ASP A 522 -1.26 1.20 -33.18
N PRO A 523 -1.92 0.36 -33.99
CA PRO A 523 -2.04 -1.07 -33.71
C PRO A 523 -0.68 -1.78 -33.60
N GLY A 524 0.32 -1.33 -34.37
CA GLY A 524 1.68 -1.87 -34.34
C GLY A 524 2.39 -1.54 -33.03
N TRP A 525 2.32 -0.29 -32.57
CA TRP A 525 2.93 0.14 -31.31
C TRP A 525 2.27 -0.56 -30.12
N LYS A 526 0.94 -0.60 -30.10
CA LYS A 526 0.15 -1.27 -29.07
C LYS A 526 0.49 -2.75 -28.98
N ALA A 527 0.70 -3.43 -30.11
CA ALA A 527 1.11 -4.83 -30.11
C ALA A 527 2.49 -5.06 -29.47
N ILE A 528 3.45 -4.15 -29.70
CA ILE A 528 4.77 -4.21 -29.04
C ILE A 528 4.62 -3.95 -27.54
N ALA A 529 3.82 -2.96 -27.13
CA ALA A 529 3.55 -2.67 -25.72
C ALA A 529 2.86 -3.85 -24.99
N ARG A 530 1.92 -4.54 -25.64
CA ARG A 530 1.31 -5.77 -25.09
C ARG A 530 2.34 -6.87 -24.87
N ARG A 531 3.24 -7.09 -25.83
CA ARG A 531 4.34 -8.06 -25.68
C ARG A 531 5.27 -7.70 -24.53
N ALA A 532 5.58 -6.43 -24.35
CA ALA A 532 6.37 -5.97 -23.21
C ALA A 532 5.63 -6.23 -21.88
N LEU A 533 4.32 -5.99 -21.82
CA LEU A 533 3.49 -6.26 -20.64
C LEU A 533 3.44 -7.76 -20.28
N GLU A 534 3.42 -8.66 -21.27
CA GLU A 534 3.46 -10.11 -21.03
C GLU A 534 4.76 -10.58 -20.35
N GLN A 535 5.87 -9.87 -20.57
CA GLN A 535 7.17 -10.17 -19.98
C GLN A 535 7.41 -9.44 -18.65
N LEU A 536 6.58 -8.44 -18.35
CA LEU A 536 6.75 -7.56 -17.20
C LEU A 536 6.23 -8.23 -15.92
N ASN A 537 7.07 -8.30 -14.88
CA ASN A 537 6.60 -8.69 -13.56
C ASN A 537 5.86 -7.52 -12.87
N THR A 538 4.54 -7.65 -12.69
CA THR A 538 3.69 -6.64 -12.05
C THR A 538 3.42 -6.87 -10.57
N PHE A 539 3.92 -7.98 -9.99
CA PHE A 539 3.68 -8.44 -8.61
C PHE A 539 2.21 -8.71 -8.21
N SER A 540 1.24 -8.32 -9.04
CA SER A 540 -0.20 -8.51 -8.82
C SER A 540 -0.93 -8.61 -10.15
N GLU A 541 -1.88 -9.52 -10.23
CA GLU A 541 -2.78 -9.71 -11.38
C GLU A 541 -3.69 -8.48 -11.58
N GLU A 542 -4.10 -7.80 -10.50
CA GLU A 542 -4.91 -6.57 -10.57
C GLU A 542 -4.17 -5.46 -11.35
N VAL A 543 -2.87 -5.30 -11.07
CA VAL A 543 -2.03 -4.30 -11.75
C VAL A 543 -1.86 -4.66 -13.23
N GLN A 544 -1.66 -5.95 -13.53
CA GLN A 544 -1.56 -6.43 -14.90
C GLN A 544 -2.84 -6.15 -15.70
N ASN A 545 -4.00 -6.40 -15.09
CA ASN A 545 -5.30 -6.12 -15.69
C ASN A 545 -5.52 -4.61 -15.92
N ASN A 546 -5.08 -3.76 -14.99
CA ASN A 546 -5.16 -2.30 -15.15
C ASN A 546 -4.26 -1.79 -16.30
N PHE A 547 -3.04 -2.33 -16.45
CA PHE A 547 -2.22 -2.06 -17.62
C PHE A 547 -2.91 -2.50 -18.91
N ALA A 548 -3.41 -3.73 -18.97
CA ALA A 548 -4.09 -4.26 -20.16
C ALA A 548 -5.31 -3.41 -20.54
N ALA A 549 -6.16 -3.05 -19.57
CA ALA A 549 -7.30 -2.17 -19.78
C ALA A 549 -6.89 -0.79 -20.31
N THR A 550 -5.81 -0.23 -19.77
CA THR A 550 -5.26 1.05 -20.23
C THR A 550 -4.71 0.93 -21.66
N LEU A 551 -3.99 -0.14 -22.01
CA LEU A 551 -3.49 -0.35 -23.37
C LEU A 551 -4.62 -0.41 -24.41
N GLU A 552 -5.76 -1.02 -24.06
CA GLU A 552 -6.93 -1.06 -24.96
C GLU A 552 -7.59 0.30 -25.10
N TRP A 553 -7.81 1.01 -23.98
CA TRP A 553 -8.46 2.31 -23.96
C TRP A 553 -7.61 3.43 -24.57
N LEU A 554 -6.29 3.37 -24.38
CA LEU A 554 -5.38 4.42 -24.78
C LEU A 554 -5.29 4.51 -26.31
N VAL A 555 -5.53 5.70 -26.81
CA VAL A 555 -5.46 6.06 -28.22
C VAL A 555 -4.44 7.16 -28.40
N GLU A 556 -4.83 8.39 -28.17
CA GLU A 556 -4.06 9.54 -28.61
C GLU A 556 -3.75 10.40 -27.39
N HIS A 557 -2.47 10.74 -27.18
CA HIS A 557 -2.05 11.56 -26.05
C HIS A 557 -1.39 12.84 -26.53
N ALA A 558 -1.99 13.98 -26.23
CA ALA A 558 -1.41 15.28 -26.54
C ALA A 558 -0.13 15.49 -25.71
N CYS A 559 0.99 15.69 -26.42
CA CYS A 559 2.31 15.78 -25.80
C CYS A 559 2.91 17.19 -25.84
N SER A 560 2.24 18.15 -26.49
CA SER A 560 2.65 19.55 -26.58
C SER A 560 1.83 20.49 -25.71
N ARG A 561 2.47 21.54 -25.19
CA ARG A 561 1.87 22.67 -24.44
C ARG A 561 2.43 24.00 -24.93
N SER A 562 1.67 25.08 -24.80
CA SER A 562 2.11 26.43 -25.22
C SER A 562 2.72 27.23 -24.06
N PHE A 563 2.46 26.80 -22.82
CA PHE A 563 2.82 27.48 -21.58
C PHE A 563 3.29 26.47 -20.51
N GLY A 564 4.32 26.85 -19.76
CA GLY A 564 4.90 26.02 -18.70
C GLY A 564 6.42 25.93 -18.77
N LEU A 565 6.98 25.11 -17.87
CA LEU A 565 8.39 24.75 -17.85
C LEU A 565 8.55 23.38 -18.52
N GLY A 566 9.66 23.16 -19.21
CA GLY A 566 9.96 21.88 -19.86
C GLY A 566 11.01 22.04 -20.95
N THR A 567 11.16 21.01 -21.77
CA THR A 567 11.97 21.04 -23.00
C THR A 567 11.09 21.52 -24.16
N ARG A 568 11.62 22.36 -25.06
CA ARG A 568 10.90 22.78 -26.27
C ARG A 568 10.94 21.70 -27.34
N LEU A 569 9.87 21.55 -28.12
CA LEU A 569 9.86 20.66 -29.28
C LEU A 569 10.92 21.13 -30.29
N PRO A 570 11.86 20.26 -30.70
CA PRO A 570 13.06 20.74 -31.41
C PRO A 570 12.80 21.15 -32.86
N TRP A 571 11.69 20.71 -33.47
CA TRP A 571 11.26 21.13 -34.81
C TRP A 571 10.13 22.17 -34.79
N ASP A 572 9.55 22.44 -33.62
CA ASP A 572 8.46 23.41 -33.47
C ASP A 572 8.53 24.12 -32.10
N PRO A 573 9.51 25.04 -31.91
CA PRO A 573 9.87 25.55 -30.59
C PRO A 573 8.82 26.41 -29.89
N GLN A 574 7.71 26.73 -30.57
CA GLN A 574 6.55 27.39 -29.97
C GLN A 574 5.87 26.49 -28.92
N TYR A 575 6.03 25.17 -29.05
CA TYR A 575 5.49 24.18 -28.13
C TYR A 575 6.55 23.64 -27.18
N LEU A 576 6.17 23.43 -25.93
CA LEU A 576 6.88 22.66 -24.92
C LEU A 576 6.37 21.24 -24.87
N ILE A 577 7.26 20.31 -24.54
CA ILE A 577 6.91 18.93 -24.24
C ILE A 577 6.33 18.88 -22.84
N GLU A 578 5.22 18.16 -22.69
CA GLU A 578 4.54 18.01 -21.42
C GLU A 578 5.15 16.95 -20.50
N SER A 579 4.88 17.07 -19.19
CA SER A 579 5.56 16.34 -18.12
C SER A 579 5.37 14.81 -18.13
N LEU A 580 4.26 14.29 -18.67
CA LEU A 580 4.05 12.84 -18.78
C LEU A 580 4.71 12.24 -20.04
N SER A 581 5.25 13.08 -20.94
CA SER A 581 5.84 12.65 -22.20
C SER A 581 7.37 12.72 -22.19
N ASP A 582 7.97 13.74 -21.54
CA ASP A 582 9.42 13.84 -21.32
C ASP A 582 9.95 12.89 -20.23
N SER A 583 9.04 12.23 -19.50
CA SER A 583 9.33 11.41 -18.32
C SER A 583 9.34 9.90 -18.60
N THR A 584 9.42 9.48 -19.85
CA THR A 584 9.13 8.08 -20.20
C THR A 584 10.37 7.19 -20.34
N VAL A 585 11.55 7.75 -20.67
CA VAL A 585 12.81 6.99 -20.89
C VAL A 585 14.02 7.54 -20.14
N TYR A 586 13.85 8.54 -19.27
CA TYR A 586 14.93 9.22 -18.55
C TYR A 586 15.81 8.31 -17.67
N MET A 587 15.37 7.10 -17.39
CA MET A 587 16.15 6.13 -16.64
C MET A 587 17.44 5.78 -17.39
N ALA A 588 17.44 5.82 -18.72
CA ALA A 588 18.66 5.70 -19.51
C ALA A 588 19.64 6.85 -19.21
N TYR A 589 19.14 8.07 -19.01
CA TYR A 589 19.96 9.23 -18.65
C TYR A 589 20.62 9.09 -17.27
N TYR A 590 19.98 8.42 -16.28
CA TYR A 590 20.60 8.12 -14.98
C TYR A 590 21.92 7.33 -15.12
N THR A 591 22.05 6.52 -16.16
CA THR A 591 23.24 5.69 -16.36
C THR A 591 24.48 6.53 -16.70
N VAL A 592 24.32 7.70 -17.31
CA VAL A 592 25.44 8.49 -17.84
C VAL A 592 25.57 9.90 -17.27
N CYS A 593 24.55 10.44 -16.61
CA CYS A 593 24.54 11.85 -16.18
C CYS A 593 25.68 12.25 -15.24
N HIS A 594 26.12 11.37 -14.33
CA HIS A 594 27.27 11.58 -13.46
C HIS A 594 28.60 11.82 -14.20
N LEU A 595 28.70 11.36 -15.46
CA LEU A 595 29.85 11.60 -16.33
C LEU A 595 29.73 12.92 -17.13
N LEU A 596 28.48 13.39 -17.31
CA LEU A 596 28.15 14.58 -18.10
C LEU A 596 28.18 15.86 -17.26
N HIS A 597 27.70 15.82 -16.02
CA HIS A 597 27.66 17.00 -15.14
C HIS A 597 27.78 16.66 -13.65
N LYS A 598 28.20 17.66 -12.85
CA LYS A 598 28.44 17.50 -11.40
C LYS A 598 27.35 18.06 -10.51
N ASP A 599 26.58 19.02 -11.01
CA ASP A 599 25.52 19.70 -10.27
C ASP A 599 24.14 19.33 -10.83
N LEU A 600 23.08 19.62 -10.07
CA LEU A 600 21.70 19.31 -10.47
C LEU A 600 21.29 19.99 -11.79
N TYR A 601 21.85 21.17 -12.08
CA TYR A 601 21.44 22.02 -13.19
C TYR A 601 22.23 21.75 -14.47
N GLY A 602 23.20 20.82 -14.46
CA GLY A 602 24.00 20.56 -15.66
C GLY A 602 24.85 21.75 -16.09
N MET A 603 25.22 22.63 -15.15
CA MET A 603 25.98 23.85 -15.43
C MET A 603 27.49 23.64 -15.26
N GLN A 604 27.89 22.64 -14.49
CA GLN A 604 29.28 22.25 -14.27
C GLN A 604 29.58 20.96 -15.04
N PRO A 605 30.51 20.98 -16.01
CA PRO A 605 30.90 19.79 -16.74
C PRO A 605 31.36 18.65 -15.83
N GLY A 606 30.98 17.43 -16.22
CA GLY A 606 31.35 16.19 -15.55
C GLY A 606 32.81 15.80 -15.80
N GLU A 607 33.17 14.60 -15.37
CA GLU A 607 34.55 14.10 -15.45
C GLU A 607 35.07 13.96 -16.89
N LEU A 608 34.17 13.75 -17.85
CA LEU A 608 34.55 13.57 -19.26
C LEU A 608 34.78 14.89 -20.01
N GLY A 609 34.45 16.04 -19.40
CA GLY A 609 34.58 17.35 -20.04
C GLY A 609 33.72 17.53 -21.31
N VAL A 610 32.70 16.68 -21.50
CA VAL A 610 31.76 16.75 -22.61
C VAL A 610 30.83 17.94 -22.42
N THR A 611 30.65 18.78 -23.44
CA THR A 611 29.72 19.92 -23.38
C THR A 611 28.33 19.55 -23.91
N PRO A 612 27.24 20.22 -23.49
CA PRO A 612 25.88 19.87 -23.91
C PRO A 612 25.69 19.86 -25.43
N ASP A 613 26.28 20.82 -26.15
CA ASP A 613 26.16 20.92 -27.61
C ASP A 613 26.74 19.71 -28.36
N GLN A 614 27.66 18.96 -27.74
CA GLN A 614 28.25 17.77 -28.35
C GLN A 614 27.34 16.54 -28.28
N MET A 615 26.27 16.59 -27.47
CA MET A 615 25.33 15.48 -27.27
C MET A 615 24.25 15.49 -28.36
N THR A 616 24.67 15.22 -29.60
CA THR A 616 23.79 15.16 -30.78
C THR A 616 22.99 13.85 -30.80
N PRO A 617 21.92 13.75 -31.62
CA PRO A 617 21.14 12.52 -31.74
C PRO A 617 21.97 11.27 -32.07
N ASP A 618 22.97 11.39 -32.95
CA ASP A 618 23.86 10.26 -33.31
C ASP A 618 24.73 9.82 -32.13
N VAL A 619 25.16 10.76 -31.27
CA VAL A 619 25.93 10.45 -30.05
C VAL A 619 25.06 9.68 -29.06
N TRP A 620 23.81 10.10 -28.87
CA TRP A 620 22.87 9.38 -28.02
C TRP A 620 22.54 7.98 -28.57
N ASP A 621 22.32 7.86 -29.89
CA ASP A 621 22.08 6.56 -30.53
C ASP A 621 23.24 5.60 -30.31
N TYR A 622 24.49 6.08 -30.37
CA TYR A 622 25.66 5.25 -30.08
C TYR A 622 25.77 4.84 -28.60
N ILE A 623 25.57 5.79 -27.67
CA ILE A 623 25.65 5.53 -26.21
C ILE A 623 24.57 4.54 -25.77
N PHE A 624 23.34 4.67 -26.28
CA PHE A 624 22.21 3.82 -25.90
C PHE A 624 22.03 2.57 -26.75
N CYS A 625 23.10 2.14 -27.43
CA CYS A 625 23.17 0.89 -28.21
C CYS A 625 22.11 0.78 -29.32
N LEU A 626 21.73 1.91 -29.92
CA LEU A 626 20.88 1.97 -31.11
C LEU A 626 21.70 2.02 -32.40
N SER A 627 22.99 2.36 -32.30
CA SER A 627 23.97 2.30 -33.38
C SER A 627 25.27 1.63 -32.90
N ASP A 628 25.83 0.73 -33.70
CA ASP A 628 27.16 0.14 -33.46
C ASP A 628 28.30 1.00 -34.02
N ARG A 629 27.98 2.00 -34.84
CA ARG A 629 28.98 2.88 -35.46
C ARG A 629 29.05 4.20 -34.69
N PRO A 630 30.25 4.63 -34.24
CA PRO A 630 30.40 5.93 -33.62
C PRO A 630 30.11 7.06 -34.63
N PRO A 631 29.63 8.23 -34.17
CA PRO A 631 29.33 9.36 -35.04
C PRO A 631 30.56 9.85 -35.81
N VAL A 632 30.37 10.26 -37.06
CA VAL A 632 31.45 10.76 -37.92
C VAL A 632 31.94 12.12 -37.41
N ARG A 633 33.26 12.30 -37.31
CA ARG A 633 33.90 13.53 -36.82
C ARG A 633 34.12 14.58 -37.92
N ASP A 634 33.11 14.83 -38.75
CA ASP A 634 33.19 15.74 -39.91
C ASP A 634 32.25 16.95 -39.83
N ARG A 635 31.34 17.00 -38.84
CA ARG A 635 30.39 18.09 -38.62
C ARG A 635 30.59 18.76 -37.27
N HIS A 636 30.40 20.08 -37.23
CA HIS A 636 30.38 20.85 -35.97
C HIS A 636 28.96 20.89 -35.37
N PRO A 637 28.81 20.80 -34.03
CA PRO A 637 29.87 20.59 -33.04
C PRO A 637 30.47 19.18 -33.12
N LEU A 638 31.78 19.07 -32.91
CA LEU A 638 32.48 17.79 -32.96
C LEU A 638 31.97 16.86 -31.86
N PRO A 639 31.70 15.57 -32.15
CA PRO A 639 31.26 14.64 -31.13
C PRO A 639 32.34 14.43 -30.06
N PRO A 640 31.96 13.93 -28.87
CA PRO A 640 32.90 13.59 -27.80
C PRO A 640 34.02 12.64 -28.27
N SER A 641 35.09 12.48 -27.48
CA SER A 641 36.12 11.48 -27.80
C SER A 641 35.51 10.07 -27.83
N LEU A 642 36.09 9.16 -28.63
CA LEU A 642 35.62 7.78 -28.69
C LEU A 642 35.65 7.12 -27.30
N GLU A 643 36.73 7.33 -26.55
CA GLU A 643 36.88 6.85 -25.17
C GLU A 643 35.76 7.34 -24.25
N ALA A 644 35.39 8.63 -24.33
CA ALA A 644 34.28 9.18 -23.54
C ALA A 644 32.94 8.54 -23.93
N MET A 645 32.70 8.34 -25.22
CA MET A 645 31.47 7.68 -25.72
C MET A 645 31.42 6.19 -25.32
N GLU A 646 32.54 5.48 -25.40
CA GLU A 646 32.65 4.08 -24.99
C GLU A 646 32.42 3.92 -23.47
N ARG A 647 32.96 4.82 -22.64
CA ARG A 647 32.69 4.82 -21.18
C ARG A 647 31.22 5.05 -20.87
N MET A 648 30.56 6.01 -21.54
CA MET A 648 29.11 6.24 -21.38
C MET A 648 28.29 5.05 -21.88
N ARG A 649 28.68 4.44 -23.01
CA ARG A 649 28.03 3.25 -23.55
C ARG A 649 28.16 2.05 -22.62
N ALA A 650 29.32 1.88 -21.98
CA ALA A 650 29.57 0.83 -20.99
C ALA A 650 28.69 0.99 -19.74
N GLU A 651 28.55 2.22 -19.23
CA GLU A 651 27.63 2.52 -18.13
C GLU A 651 26.18 2.14 -18.45
N PHE A 652 25.68 2.57 -19.61
CA PHE A 652 24.33 2.21 -20.04
C PHE A 652 24.18 0.70 -20.20
N SER A 653 25.11 0.05 -20.91
CA SER A 653 25.03 -1.38 -21.22
C SER A 653 25.07 -2.26 -19.98
N TYR A 654 25.80 -1.84 -18.94
CA TYR A 654 25.84 -2.56 -17.67
C TYR A 654 24.55 -2.36 -16.87
N TRP A 655 24.12 -1.11 -16.67
CA TRP A 655 23.00 -0.82 -15.77
C TRP A 655 21.62 -1.14 -16.36
N TYR A 656 21.43 -1.03 -17.68
CA TYR A 656 20.15 -1.34 -18.33
C TYR A 656 19.97 -2.84 -18.58
N PRO A 657 18.74 -3.37 -18.56
CA PRO A 657 17.43 -2.70 -18.44
C PRO A 657 17.11 -2.19 -17.02
N VAL A 658 16.01 -1.47 -16.85
CA VAL A 658 15.49 -1.18 -15.49
C VAL A 658 14.95 -2.47 -14.87
N ASP A 659 15.54 -2.92 -13.76
CA ASP A 659 15.13 -4.17 -13.08
C ASP A 659 13.83 -3.99 -12.31
N LEU A 660 13.67 -2.85 -11.63
CA LEU A 660 12.49 -2.55 -10.85
C LEU A 660 12.14 -1.06 -10.91
N ARG A 661 10.85 -0.79 -11.12
CA ARG A 661 10.27 0.54 -10.94
C ARG A 661 9.10 0.50 -9.96
N THR A 662 9.15 1.30 -8.90
CA THR A 662 8.03 1.38 -7.92
C THR A 662 7.23 2.66 -8.09
N SER A 663 5.92 2.60 -7.83
CA SER A 663 5.05 3.77 -7.96
C SER A 663 3.72 3.61 -7.22
N GLY A 664 3.02 4.73 -7.00
CA GLY A 664 1.60 4.71 -6.68
C GLY A 664 0.73 4.23 -7.85
N LYS A 665 -0.45 3.69 -7.52
CA LYS A 665 -1.44 3.15 -8.48
C LYS A 665 -2.04 4.18 -9.44
N ASP A 666 -1.99 5.46 -9.07
CA ASP A 666 -2.40 6.60 -9.90
C ASP A 666 -1.60 6.72 -11.20
N LEU A 667 -0.36 6.22 -11.23
CA LEU A 667 0.51 6.30 -12.40
C LEU A 667 0.38 5.14 -13.39
N VAL A 668 -0.40 4.09 -13.07
CA VAL A 668 -0.66 2.96 -13.98
C VAL A 668 -1.35 3.40 -15.28
N PRO A 669 -2.48 4.12 -15.25
CA PRO A 669 -3.23 4.46 -16.46
C PRO A 669 -2.55 5.52 -17.36
N ASN A 670 -1.44 6.12 -16.93
CA ASN A 670 -0.73 7.17 -17.66
C ASN A 670 0.78 6.87 -17.73
N HIS A 671 1.59 7.49 -16.87
CA HIS A 671 3.05 7.44 -16.82
C HIS A 671 3.64 6.05 -17.02
N LEU A 672 3.19 5.05 -16.26
CA LEU A 672 3.77 3.70 -16.33
C LEU A 672 3.40 2.99 -17.65
N THR A 673 2.23 3.29 -18.20
CA THR A 673 1.82 2.80 -19.52
C THR A 673 2.65 3.48 -20.61
N TYR A 674 2.85 4.80 -20.52
CA TYR A 674 3.70 5.56 -21.44
C TYR A 674 5.16 5.12 -21.36
N TYR A 675 5.65 4.82 -20.16
CA TYR A 675 6.96 4.23 -19.91
C TYR A 675 7.17 2.94 -20.71
N LEU A 676 6.19 2.03 -20.70
CA LEU A 676 6.24 0.80 -21.49
C LEU A 676 6.24 1.09 -23.00
N TYR A 677 5.29 1.90 -23.48
CA TYR A 677 5.20 2.28 -24.90
C TYR A 677 6.51 2.87 -25.42
N ASN A 678 7.08 3.84 -24.70
CA ASN A 678 8.26 4.54 -25.16
C ASN A 678 9.51 3.66 -25.09
N HIS A 679 9.70 2.86 -24.03
CA HIS A 679 10.83 1.94 -23.96
C HIS A 679 10.80 0.93 -25.12
N CYS A 680 9.65 0.30 -25.36
CA CYS A 680 9.55 -0.70 -26.40
C CYS A 680 9.57 -0.10 -27.82
N SER A 681 9.34 1.21 -27.97
CA SER A 681 9.54 1.94 -29.23
C SER A 681 11.02 2.27 -29.48
N VAL A 682 11.70 2.83 -28.48
CA VAL A 682 13.09 3.27 -28.61
C VAL A 682 14.01 2.07 -28.84
N TRP A 683 13.81 0.99 -28.07
CA TRP A 683 14.59 -0.25 -28.15
C TRP A 683 13.77 -1.40 -28.75
N ALA A 684 13.05 -1.15 -29.85
CA ALA A 684 12.15 -2.14 -30.47
C ALA A 684 12.85 -3.47 -30.85
N ASP A 685 14.09 -3.39 -31.32
CA ASP A 685 14.90 -4.55 -31.72
C ASP A 685 15.73 -5.15 -30.56
N ARG A 686 15.57 -4.63 -29.34
CA ARG A 686 16.31 -5.03 -28.14
C ARG A 686 15.39 -5.28 -26.94
N PRO A 687 14.56 -6.35 -26.96
CA PRO A 687 13.69 -6.70 -25.84
C PRO A 687 14.44 -6.95 -24.52
N ASP A 688 15.72 -7.31 -24.60
CA ASP A 688 16.61 -7.44 -23.44
C ASP A 688 16.82 -6.13 -22.66
N LEU A 689 16.58 -4.97 -23.31
CA LEU A 689 16.64 -3.63 -22.72
C LEU A 689 15.27 -3.12 -22.24
N TRP A 690 14.21 -3.91 -22.37
CA TRP A 690 12.87 -3.52 -21.91
C TRP A 690 12.75 -3.61 -20.38
N PRO A 691 11.82 -2.85 -19.77
CA PRO A 691 11.51 -2.92 -18.35
C PRO A 691 11.23 -4.33 -17.84
N ARG A 692 11.85 -4.73 -16.72
CA ARG A 692 11.67 -6.09 -16.17
C ARG A 692 10.55 -6.20 -15.14
N ALA A 693 10.41 -5.21 -14.26
CA ALA A 693 9.39 -5.27 -13.22
C ALA A 693 8.85 -3.88 -12.83
N VAL A 694 7.55 -3.83 -12.53
CA VAL A 694 6.87 -2.65 -11.99
C VAL A 694 6.09 -3.07 -10.75
N ARG A 695 6.40 -2.46 -9.60
CA ARG A 695 5.66 -2.70 -8.35
C ARG A 695 4.81 -1.48 -7.99
N VAL A 696 3.51 -1.70 -7.88
CA VAL A 696 2.54 -0.65 -7.59
C VAL A 696 2.06 -0.74 -6.15
N ASN A 697 1.94 0.39 -5.47
CA ASN A 697 1.36 0.51 -4.13
C ASN A 697 0.13 1.43 -4.10
N GLY A 698 -0.72 1.25 -3.09
CA GLY A 698 -1.82 2.18 -2.81
C GLY A 698 -1.34 3.54 -2.28
N HIS A 699 -2.26 4.47 -2.11
CA HIS A 699 -1.98 5.73 -1.43
C HIS A 699 -1.80 5.48 0.07
N VAL A 700 -1.09 6.37 0.77
CA VAL A 700 -0.93 6.25 2.22
C VAL A 700 -1.96 7.11 2.96
N LEU A 701 -2.62 6.51 3.93
CA LEU A 701 -3.44 7.17 4.94
C LEU A 701 -2.56 7.51 6.16
N LEU A 702 -2.90 8.56 6.88
CA LEU A 702 -2.28 8.92 8.15
C LEU A 702 -3.30 8.73 9.27
N ASN A 703 -3.02 7.78 10.16
CA ASN A 703 -3.90 7.34 11.24
C ASN A 703 -5.32 6.95 10.77
N GLY A 704 -5.43 6.29 9.61
CA GLY A 704 -6.70 5.83 9.03
C GLY A 704 -7.46 6.89 8.22
N GLU A 705 -6.92 8.10 8.09
CA GLU A 705 -7.56 9.20 7.36
C GLU A 705 -6.73 9.62 6.13
N LYS A 706 -7.41 10.17 5.11
CA LYS A 706 -6.73 10.73 3.94
C LYS A 706 -5.89 11.93 4.37
N MET A 707 -4.62 11.93 3.99
CA MET A 707 -3.73 13.07 4.27
C MET A 707 -4.23 14.31 3.54
N SER A 708 -4.42 15.41 4.27
CA SER A 708 -4.79 16.71 3.72
C SER A 708 -4.20 17.83 4.55
N LYS A 709 -3.61 18.82 3.88
CA LYS A 709 -3.09 20.03 4.54
C LYS A 709 -4.20 20.81 5.25
N SER A 710 -5.41 20.83 4.67
CA SER A 710 -6.55 21.60 5.21
C SER A 710 -7.17 21.02 6.48
N THR A 711 -7.04 19.71 6.71
CA THR A 711 -7.54 19.06 7.94
C THR A 711 -6.50 19.05 9.05
N GLY A 712 -5.28 19.56 8.79
CA GLY A 712 -4.14 19.46 9.69
C GLY A 712 -3.53 18.04 9.76
N ASN A 713 -4.11 17.06 9.08
CA ASN A 713 -3.62 15.68 9.04
C ASN A 713 -2.62 15.50 7.89
N PHE A 714 -1.43 16.06 8.05
CA PHE A 714 -0.37 16.06 7.04
C PHE A 714 1.01 16.02 7.72
N LEU A 715 1.94 15.26 7.16
CA LEU A 715 3.33 15.19 7.61
C LEU A 715 4.27 15.33 6.42
N THR A 716 5.18 16.32 6.48
CA THR A 716 6.34 16.38 5.59
C THR A 716 7.36 15.29 5.97
N LEU A 717 8.30 15.01 5.07
CA LEU A 717 9.41 14.09 5.37
C LEU A 717 10.29 14.62 6.51
N GLU A 718 10.61 15.92 6.50
CA GLU A 718 11.40 16.58 7.54
C GLU A 718 10.70 16.43 8.91
N ASP A 719 9.41 16.80 8.99
CA ASP A 719 8.62 16.66 10.22
C ASP A 719 8.59 15.21 10.71
N ALA A 720 8.42 14.24 9.79
CA ALA A 720 8.36 12.83 10.14
C ALA A 720 9.69 12.29 10.70
N ILE A 721 10.83 12.70 10.12
CA ILE A 721 12.16 12.32 10.63
C ILE A 721 12.40 12.94 11.99
N GLU A 722 12.11 14.23 12.18
CA GLU A 722 12.27 14.89 13.48
C GLU A 722 11.38 14.25 14.55
N LYS A 723 10.19 13.77 14.16
CA LYS A 723 9.23 13.18 15.08
C LYS A 723 9.52 11.73 15.47
N PHE A 724 10.15 10.95 14.57
CA PHE A 724 10.27 9.49 14.72
C PHE A 724 11.67 8.91 14.45
N SER A 725 12.69 9.74 14.15
CA SER A 725 13.97 9.34 13.54
C SER A 725 13.81 8.68 12.16
N ALA A 726 14.87 8.64 11.35
CA ALA A 726 14.80 7.98 10.04
C ALA A 726 14.49 6.48 10.17
N ASP A 727 15.15 5.74 11.08
CA ASP A 727 14.93 4.30 11.23
C ASP A 727 13.55 3.97 11.82
N GLY A 728 13.08 4.75 12.80
CA GLY A 728 11.73 4.58 13.35
C GLY A 728 10.64 4.84 12.30
N LEU A 729 10.82 5.88 11.47
CA LEU A 729 9.96 6.19 10.33
C LEU A 729 9.98 5.07 9.29
N ARG A 730 11.16 4.60 8.87
CA ARG A 730 11.31 3.56 7.85
C ARG A 730 10.70 2.22 8.29
N LEU A 731 10.88 1.85 9.56
CA LEU A 731 10.26 0.63 10.10
C LEU A 731 8.73 0.72 10.09
N ALA A 732 8.16 1.89 10.39
CA ALA A 732 6.72 2.10 10.32
C ALA A 732 6.18 2.15 8.87
N LEU A 733 6.96 2.68 7.92
CA LEU A 733 6.62 2.64 6.50
C LEU A 733 6.64 1.22 5.93
N ALA A 734 7.55 0.36 6.40
CA ALA A 734 7.57 -1.06 6.05
C ALA A 734 6.31 -1.80 6.53
N ASP A 735 5.82 -1.49 7.74
CA ASP A 735 4.60 -2.08 8.31
C ASP A 735 3.28 -1.52 7.71
N ALA A 736 3.32 -0.34 7.11
CA ALA A 736 2.12 0.39 6.66
C ALA A 736 1.28 -0.35 5.62
N GLY A 737 1.90 -1.19 4.77
CA GLY A 737 1.21 -2.02 3.79
C GLY A 737 2.06 -2.38 2.58
N ASP A 738 1.77 -3.52 1.95
CA ASP A 738 2.53 -4.02 0.79
C ASP A 738 1.71 -4.17 -0.49
N GLY A 739 0.38 -4.10 -0.41
CA GLY A 739 -0.53 -4.26 -1.56
C GLY A 739 -0.81 -2.98 -2.35
N VAL A 740 -1.73 -3.11 -3.31
CA VAL A 740 -2.28 -2.03 -4.16
C VAL A 740 -3.38 -1.24 -3.44
N GLU A 741 -3.98 -1.84 -2.42
CA GLU A 741 -4.88 -1.17 -1.50
C GLU A 741 -4.16 -0.06 -0.73
N ASP A 742 -4.93 0.94 -0.29
CA ASP A 742 -4.36 2.07 0.43
C ASP A 742 -3.69 1.60 1.74
N ALA A 743 -2.43 1.98 1.90
CA ALA A 743 -1.63 1.69 3.08
C ALA A 743 -1.99 2.64 4.21
N ASN A 744 -1.64 2.28 5.45
CA ASN A 744 -1.92 3.12 6.61
C ASN A 744 -0.68 3.32 7.47
N PHE A 745 -0.21 4.57 7.53
CA PHE A 745 0.82 4.95 8.47
C PHE A 745 0.19 5.32 9.82
N VAL A 746 0.56 4.61 10.88
CA VAL A 746 0.05 4.83 12.23
C VAL A 746 1.17 5.39 13.11
N GLU A 747 1.02 6.61 13.59
CA GLU A 747 2.07 7.28 14.37
C GLU A 747 2.41 6.54 15.67
N LYS A 748 1.40 5.92 16.31
CA LYS A 748 1.61 5.09 17.50
C LYS A 748 2.50 3.89 17.22
N MET A 749 2.44 3.34 16.01
CA MET A 749 3.33 2.27 15.57
C MET A 749 4.76 2.82 15.42
N ALA A 750 4.94 3.99 14.79
CA ALA A 750 6.24 4.64 14.65
C ALA A 750 6.90 4.95 16.02
N ASP A 751 6.13 5.46 17.00
CA ASP A 751 6.61 5.67 18.37
C ASP A 751 7.02 4.34 19.05
N SER A 752 6.25 3.28 18.83
CA SER A 752 6.55 1.94 19.36
C SER A 752 7.80 1.34 18.71
N SER A 753 7.97 1.55 17.40
CA SER A 753 9.13 1.14 16.61
C SER A 753 10.40 1.82 17.09
N LEU A 754 10.37 3.15 17.27
CA LEU A 754 11.48 3.91 17.84
C LEU A 754 11.89 3.35 19.21
N LEU A 755 10.92 3.11 20.09
CA LEU A 755 11.20 2.59 21.43
C LEU A 755 11.82 1.18 21.38
N ARG A 756 11.33 0.31 20.50
CA ARG A 756 11.86 -1.05 20.31
C ARG A 756 13.29 -1.02 19.77
N LEU A 757 13.57 -0.16 18.79
CA LEU A 757 14.91 0.02 18.25
C LEU A 757 15.90 0.48 19.32
N TYR A 758 15.50 1.45 20.14
CA TYR A 758 16.31 1.91 21.26
C TYR A 758 16.61 0.79 22.27
N GLN A 759 15.56 0.08 22.70
CA GLN A 759 15.70 -1.04 23.65
C GLN A 759 16.58 -2.16 23.08
N PHE A 760 16.45 -2.45 21.80
CA PHE A 760 17.28 -3.43 21.11
C PHE A 760 18.75 -2.98 21.09
N ALA A 761 19.04 -1.72 20.76
CA ALA A 761 20.40 -1.21 20.76
C ALA A 761 21.07 -1.27 22.15
N GLU A 762 20.34 -0.88 23.20
CA GLU A 762 20.85 -0.99 24.58
C GLU A 762 21.10 -2.45 24.98
N TRP A 763 20.20 -3.36 24.61
CA TRP A 763 20.38 -4.79 24.84
C TRP A 763 21.59 -5.36 24.10
N VAL A 764 21.82 -4.94 22.84
CA VAL A 764 23.01 -5.37 22.07
C VAL A 764 24.29 -4.88 22.74
N LYS A 765 24.34 -3.63 23.22
CA LYS A 765 25.49 -3.10 23.98
C LYS A 765 25.75 -3.90 25.25
N GLU A 766 24.70 -4.21 26.01
CA GLU A 766 24.79 -5.03 27.23
C GLU A 766 25.34 -6.43 26.91
N MET A 767 24.81 -7.11 25.90
CA MET A 767 25.23 -8.46 25.54
C MET A 767 26.64 -8.50 24.95
N ALA A 768 27.03 -7.51 24.15
CA ALA A 768 28.39 -7.39 23.64
C ALA A 768 29.40 -7.20 24.79
N ALA A 769 29.07 -6.35 25.77
CA ALA A 769 29.89 -6.14 26.95
C ALA A 769 29.97 -7.40 27.84
N ALA A 770 28.84 -8.08 28.07
CA ALA A 770 28.80 -9.33 28.84
C ALA A 770 29.62 -10.44 28.17
N CYS A 771 29.56 -10.54 26.84
CA CYS A 771 30.37 -11.47 26.05
C CYS A 771 31.87 -11.15 26.19
N ALA A 772 32.26 -9.89 26.03
CA ALA A 772 33.64 -9.44 26.17
C ALA A 772 34.19 -9.66 27.61
N ALA A 773 33.32 -9.56 28.62
CA ALA A 773 33.65 -9.82 30.01
C ALA A 773 33.63 -11.32 30.39
N GLY A 774 33.33 -12.23 29.46
CA GLY A 774 33.26 -13.66 29.73
C GLY A 774 32.12 -14.09 30.66
N GLN A 775 31.06 -13.29 30.75
CA GLN A 775 29.90 -13.53 31.65
C GLN A 775 28.87 -14.49 31.05
N LEU A 776 28.99 -14.82 29.76
CA LEU A 776 28.11 -15.74 29.05
C LEU A 776 28.76 -17.12 28.94
N ARG A 777 27.94 -18.17 28.83
CA ARG A 777 28.43 -19.55 28.66
C ARG A 777 29.19 -19.67 27.33
N SER A 778 30.28 -20.43 27.35
CA SER A 778 31.07 -20.81 26.17
C SER A 778 31.29 -22.32 26.16
N GLY A 779 31.68 -22.88 25.01
CA GLY A 779 31.90 -24.32 24.86
C GLY A 779 30.69 -25.02 24.22
N ASP A 780 30.35 -26.21 24.72
CA ASP A 780 29.33 -27.05 24.12
C ASP A 780 27.90 -26.47 24.26
N TRP A 781 27.07 -26.79 23.27
CA TRP A 781 25.65 -26.47 23.29
C TRP A 781 24.92 -27.32 24.34
N ASN A 782 23.86 -26.78 24.91
CA ASN A 782 22.93 -27.59 25.68
C ASN A 782 22.11 -28.52 24.76
N ASP A 783 21.51 -29.55 25.36
CA ASP A 783 20.86 -30.65 24.62
C ASP A 783 19.65 -30.22 23.76
N PHE A 784 19.05 -29.05 24.02
CA PHE A 784 17.79 -28.66 23.39
C PHE A 784 17.68 -27.16 23.05
N SER A 785 17.81 -26.27 24.02
CA SER A 785 17.49 -24.84 23.84
C SER A 785 18.40 -24.13 22.82
N ASP A 786 19.70 -24.43 22.82
CA ASP A 786 20.69 -23.89 21.88
C ASP A 786 20.44 -24.39 20.44
N PRO A 787 20.35 -25.71 20.16
CA PRO A 787 20.06 -26.19 18.81
C PRO A 787 18.66 -25.80 18.33
N ALA A 788 17.65 -25.72 19.21
CA ALA A 788 16.31 -25.25 18.84
C ALA A 788 16.31 -23.77 18.42
N PHE A 789 17.01 -22.91 19.16
CA PHE A 789 17.12 -21.49 18.81
C PHE A 789 17.93 -21.28 17.52
N ALA A 790 19.01 -22.04 17.31
CA ALA A 790 19.75 -22.02 16.05
C ALA A 790 18.85 -22.43 14.85
N ALA A 791 18.01 -23.45 15.01
CA ALA A 791 17.05 -23.86 14.00
C ALA A 791 15.98 -22.78 13.73
N GLU A 792 15.49 -22.08 14.76
CA GLU A 792 14.57 -20.94 14.58
C GLU A 792 15.22 -19.79 13.81
N ILE A 793 16.48 -19.44 14.12
CA ILE A 793 17.23 -18.42 13.39
C ILE A 793 17.33 -18.80 11.90
N ASP A 794 17.70 -20.04 11.60
CA ASP A 794 17.82 -20.54 10.23
C ASP A 794 16.46 -20.51 9.49
N ALA A 795 15.37 -20.88 10.17
CA ALA A 795 14.01 -20.80 9.61
C ALA A 795 13.65 -19.35 9.23
N ILE A 796 13.95 -18.40 10.13
CA ILE A 796 13.63 -16.99 9.94
C ILE A 796 14.50 -16.35 8.87
N ILE A 797 15.78 -16.73 8.75
CA ILE A 797 16.65 -16.29 7.64
C ILE A 797 16.00 -16.63 6.30
N GLY A 798 15.53 -17.87 6.12
CA GLY A 798 14.87 -18.30 4.88
C GLY A 798 13.55 -17.57 4.63
N GLN A 799 12.69 -17.45 5.64
CA GLN A 799 11.40 -16.76 5.51
C GLN A 799 11.57 -15.27 5.21
N ALA A 800 12.47 -14.58 5.92
CA ALA A 800 12.76 -13.17 5.67
C ALA A 800 13.33 -12.94 4.27
N TYR A 801 14.18 -13.85 3.78
CA TYR A 801 14.68 -13.80 2.41
C TYR A 801 13.54 -13.86 1.39
N ASP A 802 12.63 -14.83 1.54
CA ASP A 802 11.48 -14.99 0.64
C ASP A 802 10.56 -13.76 0.65
N PHE A 803 10.30 -13.18 1.83
CA PHE A 803 9.49 -11.97 1.95
C PHE A 803 10.17 -10.75 1.33
N TYR A 804 11.48 -10.57 1.52
CA TYR A 804 12.23 -9.51 0.85
C TYR A 804 12.21 -9.68 -0.68
N ALA A 805 12.46 -10.89 -1.18
CA ALA A 805 12.47 -11.20 -2.61
C ALA A 805 11.09 -10.95 -3.27
N LYS A 806 10.00 -11.20 -2.53
CA LYS A 806 8.62 -10.87 -2.94
C LYS A 806 8.21 -9.42 -2.65
N MET A 807 9.10 -8.63 -2.05
CA MET A 807 8.85 -7.25 -1.62
C MET A 807 7.65 -7.11 -0.67
N LEU A 808 7.50 -8.04 0.27
CA LEU A 808 6.51 -8.08 1.34
C LEU A 808 7.13 -7.57 2.65
N TYR A 809 7.42 -6.28 2.71
CA TYR A 809 8.18 -5.67 3.81
C TYR A 809 7.45 -5.69 5.16
N LYS A 810 6.13 -5.72 5.17
CA LYS A 810 5.34 -5.91 6.39
C LYS A 810 5.57 -7.29 7.00
N GLU A 811 5.59 -8.32 6.17
CA GLU A 811 5.92 -9.68 6.63
C GLU A 811 7.40 -9.79 7.03
N VAL A 812 8.31 -9.04 6.39
CA VAL A 812 9.70 -8.90 6.88
C VAL A 812 9.73 -8.30 8.29
N VAL A 813 9.00 -7.20 8.54
CA VAL A 813 8.95 -6.58 9.88
C VAL A 813 8.39 -7.57 10.91
N LYS A 814 7.32 -8.27 10.56
CA LYS A 814 6.73 -9.27 11.43
C LYS A 814 7.69 -10.43 11.71
N THR A 815 8.22 -11.09 10.69
CA THR A 815 9.03 -12.31 10.84
C THR A 815 10.51 -12.02 11.10
N GLY A 816 11.15 -11.26 10.22
CA GLY A 816 12.58 -10.95 10.28
C GLY A 816 12.97 -10.01 11.42
N VAL A 817 12.02 -9.25 11.99
CA VAL A 817 12.28 -8.35 13.12
C VAL A 817 11.57 -8.83 14.38
N PHE A 818 10.24 -8.87 14.40
CA PHE A 818 9.51 -9.14 15.66
C PHE A 818 9.53 -10.61 16.09
N GLU A 819 9.34 -11.57 15.19
CA GLU A 819 9.39 -12.99 15.54
C GLU A 819 10.82 -13.43 15.89
N LEU A 820 11.84 -12.85 15.24
CA LEU A 820 13.24 -13.09 15.59
C LEU A 820 13.60 -12.54 16.99
N MET A 821 13.16 -11.32 17.32
CA MET A 821 13.24 -10.80 18.69
C MET A 821 12.48 -11.67 19.69
N ALA A 822 11.30 -12.18 19.32
CA ALA A 822 10.54 -13.08 20.18
C ALA A 822 11.23 -14.44 20.36
N ALA A 823 11.92 -14.96 19.34
CA ALA A 823 12.72 -16.18 19.42
C ALA A 823 13.88 -16.00 20.41
N ARG A 824 14.58 -14.86 20.35
CA ARG A 824 15.57 -14.48 21.37
C ARG A 824 14.96 -14.44 22.76
N ASP A 825 13.81 -13.80 22.95
CA ASP A 825 13.18 -13.70 24.27
C ASP A 825 12.78 -15.08 24.81
N ARG A 826 12.30 -15.98 23.95
CA ARG A 826 12.03 -17.39 24.29
C ARG A 826 13.30 -18.11 24.69
N TYR A 827 14.37 -17.99 23.91
CA TYR A 827 15.67 -18.58 24.23
C TYR A 827 16.20 -18.07 25.59
N MET A 828 16.10 -16.78 25.87
CA MET A 828 16.49 -16.20 27.16
C MET A 828 15.67 -16.79 28.32
N GLN A 829 14.38 -17.04 28.12
CA GLN A 829 13.54 -17.67 29.14
C GLN A 829 13.94 -19.13 29.40
N LEU A 830 14.21 -19.89 28.34
CA LEU A 830 14.63 -21.30 28.42
C LEU A 830 15.99 -21.44 29.11
N CYS A 831 16.94 -20.54 28.81
CA CYS A 831 18.31 -20.59 29.31
C CYS A 831 18.57 -19.81 30.61
N ALA A 832 17.54 -19.37 31.33
CA ALA A 832 17.76 -18.54 32.52
C ALA A 832 18.58 -19.23 33.63
N ASP A 833 18.53 -20.57 33.71
CA ASP A 833 19.24 -21.37 34.71
C ASP A 833 20.60 -21.89 34.17
N SER A 834 20.68 -22.21 32.87
CA SER A 834 21.87 -22.77 32.21
C SER A 834 22.81 -21.72 31.60
N GLY A 835 22.39 -20.46 31.56
CA GLY A 835 23.12 -19.35 30.94
C GLY A 835 23.05 -19.34 29.41
N LEU A 836 23.10 -18.13 28.84
CA LEU A 836 23.08 -17.92 27.39
C LEU A 836 24.42 -18.31 26.76
N HIS A 837 24.39 -18.94 25.59
CA HIS A 837 25.59 -19.28 24.84
C HIS A 837 26.12 -18.06 24.07
N SER A 838 27.34 -17.61 24.40
CA SER A 838 28.02 -16.45 23.83
C SER A 838 28.02 -16.43 22.30
N GLY A 839 28.52 -17.50 21.66
CA GLY A 839 28.59 -17.58 20.20
C GLY A 839 27.22 -17.56 19.50
N LEU A 840 26.18 -18.07 20.16
CA LEU A 840 24.83 -18.12 19.59
C LEU A 840 24.13 -16.77 19.71
N ILE A 841 24.33 -16.05 20.82
CA ILE A 841 23.85 -14.68 21.00
C ILE A 841 24.52 -13.72 20.02
N ILE A 842 25.84 -13.81 19.85
CA ILE A 842 26.55 -12.97 18.86
C ILE A 842 26.03 -13.26 17.45
N ARG A 843 25.87 -14.54 17.09
CA ARG A 843 25.27 -14.92 15.81
C ARG A 843 23.86 -14.35 15.63
N TYR A 844 23.01 -14.46 16.64
CA TYR A 844 21.67 -13.86 16.61
C TYR A 844 21.74 -12.35 16.36
N ILE A 845 22.62 -11.64 17.07
CA ILE A 845 22.79 -10.19 16.92
C ILE A 845 23.19 -9.88 15.47
N GLU A 846 24.21 -10.56 14.94
CA GLU A 846 24.68 -10.34 13.58
C GLU A 846 23.57 -10.60 12.55
N VAL A 847 22.86 -11.72 12.65
CA VAL A 847 21.73 -12.05 11.76
C VAL A 847 20.63 -11.01 11.86
N GLN A 848 20.24 -10.62 13.07
CA GLN A 848 19.19 -9.63 13.31
C GLN A 848 19.56 -8.27 12.70
N LEU A 849 20.82 -7.83 12.87
CA LEU A 849 21.32 -6.57 12.31
C LEU A 849 21.32 -6.60 10.78
N VAL A 850 21.76 -7.70 10.16
CA VAL A 850 21.80 -7.83 8.70
C VAL A 850 20.38 -7.85 8.12
N ILE A 851 19.46 -8.65 8.68
CA ILE A 851 18.04 -8.71 8.25
C ILE A 851 17.37 -7.34 8.40
N MET A 852 17.69 -6.59 9.47
CA MET A 852 17.14 -5.24 9.70
C MET A 852 17.78 -4.16 8.83
N SER A 853 19.02 -4.34 8.36
CA SER A 853 19.78 -3.27 7.70
C SER A 853 19.12 -2.64 6.46
N PRO A 854 18.31 -3.34 5.63
CA PRO A 854 17.56 -2.68 4.57
C PRO A 854 16.51 -1.69 5.10
N LEU A 855 15.87 -1.99 6.24
CA LEU A 855 14.81 -1.18 6.86
C LEU A 855 15.38 -0.08 7.77
N CYS A 856 16.31 -0.44 8.66
CA CYS A 856 16.88 0.42 9.70
C CYS A 856 18.42 0.49 9.57
N PRO A 857 18.96 1.08 8.49
CA PRO A 857 20.39 0.98 8.20
C PRO A 857 21.26 1.73 9.21
N HIS A 858 20.80 2.81 9.83
CA HIS A 858 21.65 3.65 10.68
C HIS A 858 22.00 2.96 11.99
N ILE A 859 20.98 2.47 12.71
CA ILE A 859 21.18 1.75 13.96
C ILE A 859 21.91 0.42 13.71
N SER A 860 21.60 -0.26 12.60
CA SER A 860 22.29 -1.50 12.23
C SER A 860 23.79 -1.27 12.00
N ASP A 861 24.16 -0.25 11.22
CA ASP A 861 25.57 0.04 10.92
C ASP A 861 26.32 0.56 12.15
N HIS A 862 25.68 1.36 13.01
CA HIS A 862 26.27 1.79 14.27
C HIS A 862 26.56 0.62 15.21
N LEU A 863 25.59 -0.27 15.43
CA LEU A 863 25.80 -1.44 16.29
C LEU A 863 26.86 -2.39 15.69
N TRP A 864 26.88 -2.55 14.37
CA TRP A 864 27.86 -3.36 13.65
C TRP A 864 29.30 -2.83 13.82
N ARG A 865 29.53 -1.55 13.53
CA ARG A 865 30.87 -0.94 13.56
C ARG A 865 31.31 -0.55 14.96
N ASN A 866 30.45 0.15 15.71
CA ASN A 866 30.84 0.81 16.97
C ASN A 866 30.64 -0.06 18.22
N VAL A 867 29.79 -1.08 18.16
CA VAL A 867 29.54 -1.97 19.31
C VAL A 867 30.18 -3.34 19.09
N LEU A 868 29.97 -3.95 17.91
CA LEU A 868 30.59 -5.23 17.56
C LEU A 868 32.02 -5.09 17.00
N ASN A 869 32.52 -3.87 16.80
CA ASN A 869 33.87 -3.57 16.30
C ASN A 869 34.17 -4.24 14.94
N LYS A 870 33.17 -4.36 14.07
CA LYS A 870 33.36 -4.89 12.71
C LYS A 870 34.10 -3.86 11.84
N PRO A 871 35.01 -4.30 10.96
CA PRO A 871 35.95 -3.41 10.27
C PRO A 871 35.33 -2.58 9.14
N SER A 872 34.17 -2.99 8.61
CA SER A 872 33.51 -2.35 7.48
C SER A 872 32.02 -2.16 7.75
N SER A 873 31.39 -1.31 6.93
CA SER A 873 29.94 -1.13 6.96
C SER A 873 29.17 -2.44 6.85
N ILE A 874 28.05 -2.53 7.56
CA ILE A 874 27.05 -3.58 7.33
C ILE A 874 26.46 -3.48 5.92
N LEU A 875 26.50 -2.30 5.28
CA LEU A 875 26.04 -2.09 3.90
C LEU A 875 26.92 -2.76 2.83
N ARG A 876 28.04 -3.36 3.23
CA ARG A 876 28.92 -4.19 2.38
C ARG A 876 28.83 -5.68 2.74
N GLU A 877 28.03 -6.04 3.74
CA GLU A 877 27.87 -7.41 4.22
C GLU A 877 27.02 -8.25 3.25
N ARG A 878 27.10 -9.59 3.37
CA ARG A 878 26.24 -10.51 2.61
C ARG A 878 25.02 -10.93 3.43
N TRP A 879 23.98 -11.41 2.74
CA TRP A 879 22.83 -12.01 3.39
C TRP A 879 23.26 -13.19 4.27
N PRO A 880 22.73 -13.34 5.49
CA PRO A 880 23.14 -14.39 6.41
C PRO A 880 22.87 -15.78 5.83
N VAL A 881 23.82 -16.69 6.01
CA VAL A 881 23.70 -18.09 5.59
C VAL A 881 23.18 -18.94 6.75
N PRO A 882 22.15 -19.77 6.54
CA PRO A 882 21.71 -20.75 7.54
C PRO A 882 22.85 -21.69 7.97
N SER A 883 22.80 -22.21 9.20
CA SER A 883 23.82 -23.14 9.70
C SER A 883 23.85 -24.46 8.92
N SER A 884 22.69 -24.84 8.40
CA SER A 884 22.45 -26.09 7.70
C SER A 884 21.65 -25.80 6.41
N PRO A 885 21.95 -26.45 5.28
CA PRO A 885 21.15 -26.35 4.06
C PRO A 885 19.72 -26.86 4.26
N GLU A 886 19.53 -27.85 5.13
CA GLU A 886 18.22 -28.41 5.47
C GLU A 886 17.74 -27.87 6.81
N LEU A 887 16.48 -27.41 6.84
CA LEU A 887 15.86 -26.93 8.06
C LEU A 887 15.54 -28.10 9.00
N ASN A 888 15.94 -27.99 10.26
CA ASN A 888 15.63 -29.00 11.26
C ASN A 888 14.16 -28.87 11.72
N GLN A 889 13.24 -29.35 10.90
CA GLN A 889 11.80 -29.29 11.15
C GLN A 889 11.42 -30.01 12.46
N THR A 890 12.13 -31.07 12.82
CA THR A 890 11.91 -31.81 14.07
C THR A 890 12.11 -30.92 15.29
N LEU A 891 13.21 -30.18 15.38
CA LEU A 891 13.45 -29.27 16.52
C LEU A 891 12.43 -28.13 16.58
N LEU A 892 12.00 -27.61 15.43
CA LEU A 892 10.96 -26.57 15.37
C LEU A 892 9.61 -27.09 15.87
N ASP A 893 9.24 -28.30 15.46
CA ASP A 893 8.00 -28.96 15.90
C ASP A 893 8.04 -29.27 17.41
N GLU A 894 9.20 -29.71 17.93
CA GLU A 894 9.44 -29.93 19.36
C GLU A 894 9.35 -28.64 20.19
N LEU A 895 9.93 -27.56 19.67
CA LEU A 895 9.87 -26.24 20.33
C LEU A 895 8.44 -25.71 20.37
N ARG A 896 7.71 -25.80 19.25
CA ARG A 896 6.27 -25.45 19.19
C ARG A 896 5.48 -26.28 20.21
N TYR A 897 5.71 -27.60 20.24
CA TYR A 897 5.07 -28.49 21.21
C TYR A 897 5.30 -28.06 22.67
N LEU A 898 6.53 -27.68 23.03
CA LEU A 898 6.86 -27.23 24.38
C LEU A 898 6.07 -25.97 24.76
N PHE A 899 6.02 -24.96 23.90
CA PHE A 899 5.33 -23.71 24.18
C PHE A 899 3.80 -23.87 24.18
N ASP A 900 3.24 -24.64 23.24
CA ASP A 900 1.82 -24.97 23.21
C ASP A 900 1.39 -25.72 24.48
N SER A 901 2.19 -26.72 24.88
CA SER A 901 1.96 -27.47 26.13
C SER A 901 2.03 -26.55 27.35
N CYS A 902 3.04 -25.67 27.42
CA CYS A 902 3.18 -24.70 28.50
C CYS A 902 1.98 -23.74 28.59
N HIS A 903 1.46 -23.28 27.44
CA HIS A 903 0.26 -22.43 27.40
C HIS A 903 -0.96 -23.17 27.95
N GLU A 904 -1.21 -24.41 27.50
CA GLU A 904 -2.32 -25.23 28.00
C GLU A 904 -2.17 -25.53 29.50
N PHE A 905 -0.95 -25.77 29.98
CA PHE A 905 -0.69 -25.97 31.40
C PHE A 905 -1.07 -24.74 32.22
N ARG A 906 -0.72 -23.52 31.76
CA ARG A 906 -1.14 -22.27 32.42
C ARG A 906 -2.66 -22.12 32.45
N LEU A 907 -3.35 -22.38 31.34
CA LEU A 907 -4.83 -22.35 31.29
C LEU A 907 -5.46 -23.34 32.29
N ARG A 908 -4.86 -24.52 32.47
CA ARG A 908 -5.32 -25.49 33.47
C ARG A 908 -5.02 -25.07 34.90
N ALA A 909 -3.92 -24.35 35.14
CA ALA A 909 -3.63 -23.77 36.45
C ALA A 909 -4.69 -22.72 36.83
N ASP A 910 -5.06 -21.85 35.89
CA ASP A 910 -6.11 -20.85 36.09
C ASP A 910 -7.47 -21.51 36.39
N LYS A 911 -7.80 -22.61 35.69
CA LYS A 911 -9.00 -23.41 35.99
C LYS A 911 -8.96 -24.06 37.38
N PHE A 912 -7.79 -24.54 37.83
CA PHE A 912 -7.62 -25.09 39.17
C PHE A 912 -7.90 -24.03 40.24
N LEU A 913 -7.36 -22.82 40.07
CA LEU A 913 -7.62 -21.68 40.95
C LEU A 913 -9.11 -21.27 40.95
N GLY A 914 -9.73 -21.20 39.77
CA GLY A 914 -11.15 -20.82 39.63
C GLY A 914 -12.15 -21.82 40.22
N ARG A 915 -11.75 -23.09 40.43
CA ARG A 915 -12.60 -24.11 41.08
C ARG A 915 -12.67 -23.94 42.61
N GLN A 916 -11.73 -23.21 43.21
CA GLN A 916 -11.71 -22.97 44.65
C GLN A 916 -12.68 -21.83 45.01
N LYS A 917 -13.78 -22.15 45.71
CA LYS A 917 -14.81 -21.17 46.14
C LYS A 917 -14.44 -20.40 47.43
N SER A 918 -13.16 -20.12 47.67
CA SER A 918 -12.69 -19.40 48.86
C SER A 918 -12.32 -17.94 48.53
N LYS A 919 -12.35 -17.06 49.54
CA LYS A 919 -11.92 -15.65 49.41
C LYS A 919 -10.43 -15.50 49.07
N GLU A 920 -9.63 -16.51 49.40
CA GLU A 920 -8.21 -16.64 49.02
C GLU A 920 -7.98 -18.04 48.44
N PRO A 921 -7.86 -18.19 47.12
CA PRO A 921 -7.55 -19.47 46.49
C PRO A 921 -6.09 -19.85 46.77
N VAL A 922 -5.87 -21.08 47.21
CA VAL A 922 -4.56 -21.69 47.46
C VAL A 922 -3.88 -21.97 46.13
N GLN A 923 -2.71 -21.36 45.93
CA GLN A 923 -1.87 -21.57 44.75
C GLN A 923 -1.42 -23.03 44.63
N PRO A 924 -1.37 -23.61 43.42
CA PRO A 924 -0.84 -24.95 43.23
C PRO A 924 0.65 -24.96 43.57
N THR A 925 1.10 -26.00 44.29
CA THR A 925 2.51 -26.15 44.69
C THR A 925 3.18 -27.28 43.92
N HIS A 926 2.44 -28.32 43.54
CA HIS A 926 2.96 -29.48 42.82
C HIS A 926 2.19 -29.69 41.51
N GLY A 927 2.90 -30.19 40.49
CA GLY A 927 2.31 -30.59 39.22
C GLY A 927 2.78 -31.97 38.77
N ALA A 928 1.90 -32.74 38.15
CA ALA A 928 2.23 -34.01 37.51
C ALA A 928 1.79 -33.97 36.04
N ILE A 929 2.77 -34.06 35.13
CA ILE A 929 2.58 -34.12 33.68
C ILE A 929 2.68 -35.58 33.22
N TRP A 930 1.65 -36.03 32.51
CA TRP A 930 1.54 -37.38 31.96
C TRP A 930 1.49 -37.34 30.44
N VAL A 931 2.43 -38.04 29.80
CA VAL A 931 2.53 -38.17 28.35
C VAL A 931 1.86 -39.46 27.88
N VAL A 932 0.95 -39.35 26.91
CA VAL A 932 0.20 -40.49 26.37
C VAL A 932 0.84 -40.99 25.08
N LYS A 933 1.22 -42.27 25.01
CA LYS A 933 1.93 -42.86 23.85
C LYS A 933 1.03 -43.19 22.66
N SER A 934 -0.21 -43.57 22.92
CA SER A 934 -1.11 -44.08 21.88
C SER A 934 -2.50 -43.51 22.03
N PHE A 935 -3.14 -43.23 20.90
CA PHE A 935 -4.55 -42.89 20.88
C PHE A 935 -5.40 -44.04 21.47
N PRO A 936 -6.46 -43.74 22.23
CA PRO A 936 -7.51 -44.69 22.57
C PRO A 936 -8.00 -45.46 21.33
N ALA A 937 -8.37 -46.73 21.51
CA ALA A 937 -8.71 -47.63 20.40
C ALA A 937 -9.76 -47.06 19.42
N TRP A 938 -10.76 -46.33 19.92
CA TRP A 938 -11.79 -45.71 19.08
C TRP A 938 -11.28 -44.51 18.27
N GLN A 939 -10.30 -43.76 18.78
CA GLN A 939 -9.66 -42.64 18.06
C GLN A 939 -8.69 -43.17 17.00
N ALA A 940 -7.91 -44.21 17.34
CA ALA A 940 -7.02 -44.87 16.40
C ALA A 940 -7.80 -45.44 15.20
N ALA A 941 -8.93 -46.11 15.44
CA ALA A 941 -9.80 -46.63 14.39
C ALA A 941 -10.36 -45.51 13.48
N ILE A 942 -10.73 -44.36 14.04
CA ILE A 942 -11.15 -43.19 13.25
C ILE A 942 -10.00 -42.65 12.41
N LEU A 943 -8.80 -42.47 12.99
CA LEU A 943 -7.64 -41.97 12.27
C LEU A 943 -7.25 -42.89 11.11
N ASP A 944 -7.32 -44.22 11.28
CA ASP A 944 -7.07 -45.18 10.22
C ASP A 944 -8.10 -45.07 9.08
N VAL A 945 -9.39 -44.88 9.41
CA VAL A 945 -10.43 -44.61 8.41
C VAL A 945 -10.15 -43.30 7.67
N LEU A 946 -9.78 -42.24 8.39
CA LEU A 946 -9.48 -40.93 7.78
C LEU A 946 -8.24 -40.99 6.88
N LYS A 947 -7.19 -41.71 7.28
CA LYS A 947 -5.99 -41.94 6.44
C LYS A 947 -6.33 -42.70 5.16
N LYS A 948 -7.18 -43.73 5.25
CA LYS A 948 -7.66 -44.47 4.07
C LYS A 948 -8.48 -43.57 3.14
N LEU A 949 -9.43 -42.82 3.68
CA LEU A 949 -10.24 -41.89 2.90
C LEU A 949 -9.40 -40.79 2.25
N GLN A 950 -8.37 -40.29 2.93
CA GLN A 950 -7.45 -39.29 2.38
C GLN A 950 -6.63 -39.86 1.23
N ALA A 951 -6.15 -41.10 1.35
CA ALA A 951 -5.42 -41.78 0.28
C ALA A 951 -6.33 -42.08 -0.94
N GLU A 952 -7.58 -42.45 -0.69
CA GLU A 952 -8.59 -42.72 -1.73
C GLU A 952 -8.99 -41.45 -2.51
N ASN A 953 -8.96 -40.27 -1.88
CA ASN A 953 -9.36 -38.98 -2.46
C ASN A 953 -8.19 -38.06 -2.84
N GLY A 954 -7.05 -38.61 -3.29
CA GLY A 954 -5.94 -37.82 -3.83
C GLY A 954 -5.29 -36.87 -2.82
N GLY A 955 -5.29 -37.24 -1.53
CA GLY A 955 -4.68 -36.44 -0.46
C GLY A 955 -5.65 -35.55 0.32
N GLN A 956 -6.94 -35.50 -0.07
CA GLN A 956 -7.96 -34.69 0.60
C GLN A 956 -9.00 -35.54 1.33
N LEU A 957 -9.49 -35.04 2.47
CA LEU A 957 -10.58 -35.70 3.20
C LEU A 957 -11.94 -35.38 2.57
N PRO A 958 -12.84 -36.37 2.42
CA PRO A 958 -14.17 -36.15 1.88
C PRO A 958 -15.09 -35.31 2.79
N ASP A 959 -16.31 -35.08 2.31
CA ASP A 959 -17.32 -34.36 3.08
C ASP A 959 -17.72 -35.09 4.36
N ASN A 960 -18.27 -34.36 5.34
CA ASN A 960 -18.56 -34.89 6.67
C ASN A 960 -19.61 -36.02 6.64
N LYS A 961 -20.49 -36.08 5.64
CA LYS A 961 -21.51 -37.14 5.53
C LYS A 961 -20.83 -38.46 5.17
N THR A 962 -19.93 -38.44 4.20
CA THR A 962 -19.13 -39.60 3.77
C THR A 962 -18.25 -40.12 4.91
N ILE A 963 -17.57 -39.21 5.62
CA ILE A 963 -16.78 -39.57 6.80
C ILE A 963 -17.66 -40.16 7.90
N ALA A 964 -18.78 -39.52 8.22
CA ALA A 964 -19.69 -40.00 9.27
C ALA A 964 -20.23 -41.40 8.98
N MET A 965 -20.59 -41.70 7.73
CA MET A 965 -21.04 -43.05 7.33
C MET A 965 -19.96 -44.11 7.58
N ARG A 966 -18.70 -43.80 7.26
CA ARG A 966 -17.59 -44.74 7.43
C ARG A 966 -17.19 -44.89 8.90
N VAL A 967 -17.18 -43.80 9.65
CA VAL A 967 -16.88 -43.76 11.08
C VAL A 967 -17.97 -44.48 11.89
N GLN A 968 -19.26 -44.27 11.60
CA GLN A 968 -20.37 -44.95 12.30
C GLN A 968 -20.37 -46.47 12.13
N SER A 969 -19.70 -46.99 11.09
CA SER A 969 -19.56 -48.44 10.85
C SER A 969 -18.49 -49.13 11.71
N LEU A 970 -17.73 -48.38 12.53
CA LEU A 970 -16.66 -48.91 13.39
C LEU A 970 -17.21 -49.66 14.61
N SER A 971 -16.75 -50.89 14.83
CA SER A 971 -17.11 -51.74 15.97
C SER A 971 -16.68 -51.19 17.32
N GLU A 972 -15.66 -50.32 17.32
CA GLU A 972 -15.00 -49.71 18.47
C GLU A 972 -15.79 -48.52 19.05
N LEU A 973 -16.78 -48.01 18.31
CA LEU A 973 -17.62 -46.88 18.73
C LEU A 973 -18.88 -47.34 19.46
N LYS A 974 -18.76 -47.60 20.77
CA LYS A 974 -19.90 -47.93 21.65
C LYS A 974 -20.11 -46.85 22.73
N GLY A 975 -21.35 -46.66 23.17
CA GLY A 975 -21.70 -45.80 24.30
C GLY A 975 -21.28 -44.32 24.13
N LYS A 976 -20.50 -43.79 25.09
CA LYS A 976 -20.05 -42.38 25.08
C LYS A 976 -19.09 -42.05 23.92
N ALA A 977 -18.36 -43.03 23.37
CA ALA A 977 -17.42 -42.82 22.26
C ALA A 977 -18.12 -42.42 20.95
N ALA A 978 -19.30 -42.98 20.66
CA ALA A 978 -20.09 -42.64 19.47
C ALA A 978 -20.51 -41.15 19.44
N LYS A 979 -20.78 -40.55 20.60
CA LYS A 979 -21.10 -39.11 20.72
C LYS A 979 -19.88 -38.21 20.55
N LYS A 980 -18.67 -38.72 20.80
CA LYS A 980 -17.39 -37.99 20.69
C LYS A 980 -16.70 -38.16 19.33
N ALA A 981 -17.15 -39.10 18.50
CA ALA A 981 -16.54 -39.43 17.21
C ALA A 981 -16.48 -38.25 16.23
N MET A 982 -17.61 -37.59 15.96
CA MET A 982 -17.66 -36.48 15.01
C MET A 982 -16.95 -35.21 15.50
N PRO A 983 -17.02 -34.83 16.80
CA PRO A 983 -16.15 -33.79 17.35
C PRO A 983 -14.66 -34.08 17.15
N PHE A 984 -14.23 -35.34 17.33
CA PHE A 984 -12.84 -35.74 17.08
C PHE A 984 -12.47 -35.67 15.59
N VAL A 985 -13.36 -36.11 14.70
CA VAL A 985 -13.18 -35.94 13.24
C VAL A 985 -13.04 -34.47 12.86
N ALA A 986 -13.87 -33.58 13.43
CA ALA A 986 -13.79 -32.15 13.17
C ALA A 986 -12.43 -31.58 13.60
N MET A 987 -11.96 -31.94 14.81
CA MET A 987 -10.64 -31.56 15.31
C MET A 987 -9.51 -32.07 14.39
N VAL A 988 -9.63 -33.30 13.87
CA VAL A 988 -8.64 -33.85 12.93
C VAL A 988 -8.69 -33.13 11.58
N LYS A 989 -9.88 -32.75 11.08
CA LYS A 989 -10.04 -31.98 9.83
C LYS A 989 -9.50 -30.55 9.93
N GLU A 990 -9.51 -29.96 11.12
CA GLU A 990 -8.88 -28.65 11.36
C GLU A 990 -7.35 -28.72 11.26
N GLN A 991 -6.74 -29.86 11.59
CA GLN A 991 -5.29 -30.06 11.57
C GLN A 991 -4.89 -31.41 10.96
N PRO A 992 -5.21 -31.66 9.68
CA PRO A 992 -5.05 -32.99 9.08
C PRO A 992 -3.59 -33.42 9.02
N GLU A 993 -2.66 -32.50 8.78
CA GLU A 993 -1.22 -32.80 8.75
C GLU A 993 -0.68 -33.27 10.11
N LYS A 994 -1.24 -32.77 11.21
CA LYS A 994 -0.84 -33.15 12.58
C LYS A 994 -1.21 -34.59 12.92
N TYR A 995 -2.38 -35.05 12.47
CA TYR A 995 -2.93 -36.35 12.89
C TYR A 995 -2.85 -37.45 11.82
N LEU A 996 -2.76 -37.08 10.54
CA LEU A 996 -2.86 -38.03 9.41
C LEU A 996 -1.53 -38.21 8.64
N SER A 997 -0.51 -37.40 8.90
CA SER A 997 0.76 -37.52 8.17
C SER A 997 1.49 -38.84 8.41
N THR A 998 2.15 -39.34 7.36
CA THR A 998 2.99 -40.55 7.37
C THR A 998 4.47 -40.25 7.62
N LYS A 999 4.87 -38.98 7.64
CA LYS A 999 6.23 -38.56 8.01
C LYS A 999 6.44 -38.86 9.50
N LYS A 1000 7.11 -39.97 9.80
CA LYS A 1000 7.60 -40.31 11.14
C LYS A 1000 8.41 -39.13 11.69
N GLY A 1001 7.81 -38.44 12.65
CA GLY A 1001 8.41 -37.37 13.44
C GLY A 1001 7.46 -37.04 14.58
N LEU A 1002 6.95 -38.07 15.28
CA LEU A 1002 6.33 -37.84 16.58
C LEU A 1002 7.42 -37.19 17.43
N VAL A 1003 7.22 -35.91 17.76
CA VAL A 1003 7.96 -35.20 18.80
C VAL A 1003 8.23 -36.18 19.93
N ASP A 1004 9.49 -36.31 20.36
CA ASP A 1004 9.79 -37.09 21.57
C ASP A 1004 9.32 -36.28 22.78
N GLU A 1005 8.00 -36.32 23.01
CA GLU A 1005 7.26 -35.53 23.99
C GLU A 1005 7.89 -35.61 25.37
N LEU A 1006 8.27 -36.84 25.77
CA LEU A 1006 8.84 -37.08 27.07
C LEU A 1006 10.24 -36.47 27.18
N ARG A 1007 11.09 -36.63 26.16
CA ARG A 1007 12.42 -35.99 26.12
C ARG A 1007 12.30 -34.47 26.18
N VAL A 1008 11.43 -33.87 25.37
CA VAL A 1008 11.26 -32.41 25.29
C VAL A 1008 10.80 -31.84 26.62
N LEU A 1009 9.78 -32.42 27.24
CA LEU A 1009 9.26 -31.95 28.53
C LEU A 1009 10.27 -32.14 29.67
N ARG A 1010 10.98 -33.28 29.70
CA ARG A 1010 12.02 -33.55 30.72
C ARG A 1010 13.21 -32.61 30.59
N SER A 1011 13.69 -32.38 29.38
CA SER A 1011 14.83 -31.49 29.12
C SER A 1011 14.52 -30.03 29.49
N ASN A 1012 13.25 -29.65 29.57
CA ASN A 1012 12.78 -28.31 29.92
C ASN A 1012 11.97 -28.28 31.23
N ALA A 1013 12.13 -29.28 32.11
CA ALA A 1013 11.36 -29.40 33.34
C ALA A 1013 11.54 -28.20 34.28
N ASP A 1014 12.76 -27.68 34.41
CA ASP A 1014 13.06 -26.51 35.25
C ASP A 1014 12.37 -25.24 34.72
N TYR A 1015 12.37 -25.05 33.39
CA TYR A 1015 11.63 -23.95 32.75
C TYR A 1015 10.13 -24.06 33.01
N LEU A 1016 9.53 -25.24 32.83
CA LEU A 1016 8.11 -25.47 33.07
C LEU A 1016 7.75 -25.24 34.54
N ARG A 1017 8.56 -25.76 35.47
CA ARG A 1017 8.36 -25.58 36.92
C ARG A 1017 8.34 -24.10 37.30
N ARG A 1018 9.35 -23.33 36.86
CA ARG A 1018 9.47 -21.89 37.13
C ARG A 1018 8.32 -21.10 36.52
N THR A 1019 8.00 -21.39 35.27
CA THR A 1019 6.95 -20.70 34.52
C THR A 1019 5.56 -20.93 35.10
N LEU A 1020 5.29 -22.15 35.58
CA LEU A 1020 4.04 -22.52 36.24
C LEU A 1020 4.03 -22.19 37.74
N LYS A 1021 5.13 -21.62 38.27
CA LYS A 1021 5.32 -21.27 39.68
C LYS A 1021 5.10 -22.45 40.64
N LEU A 1022 5.60 -23.62 40.27
CA LEU A 1022 5.50 -24.85 41.07
C LEU A 1022 6.78 -25.08 41.88
N GLU A 1023 6.64 -25.76 43.02
CA GLU A 1023 7.75 -26.22 43.86
C GLU A 1023 8.33 -27.54 43.34
N SER A 1024 7.48 -28.41 42.81
CA SER A 1024 7.87 -29.69 42.22
C SER A 1024 7.03 -30.03 41.00
N LEU A 1025 7.66 -30.71 40.03
CA LEU A 1025 7.05 -31.12 38.77
C LEU A 1025 7.51 -32.54 38.42
N THR A 1026 6.56 -33.47 38.39
CA THR A 1026 6.80 -34.85 37.94
C THR A 1026 6.42 -34.99 36.48
N ILE A 1027 7.26 -35.61 35.66
CA ILE A 1027 7.02 -35.81 34.22
C ILE A 1027 7.28 -37.28 33.85
N ASP A 1028 6.22 -38.01 33.53
CA ASP A 1028 6.34 -39.41 33.15
C ASP A 1028 5.25 -39.87 32.16
N LEU A 1029 5.35 -41.12 31.73
CA LEU A 1029 4.36 -41.76 30.86
C LEU A 1029 3.06 -42.02 31.62
N ALA A 1030 1.94 -41.81 30.93
CA ALA A 1030 0.60 -42.07 31.46
C ALA A 1030 0.43 -43.50 32.02
N ASP A 1031 1.12 -44.48 31.44
CA ASP A 1031 1.13 -45.89 31.88
C ASP A 1031 1.70 -46.07 33.30
N ASN A 1032 2.55 -45.15 33.75
CA ASN A 1032 3.18 -45.16 35.07
C ASN A 1032 2.36 -44.39 36.12
N SER A 1033 1.17 -43.89 35.78
CA SER A 1033 0.33 -43.14 36.71
C SER A 1033 -0.18 -44.04 37.84
N PRO A 1034 -0.06 -43.62 39.12
CA PRO A 1034 -0.55 -44.39 40.25
C PRO A 1034 -2.08 -44.47 40.31
N THR A 1035 -2.78 -43.59 39.57
CA THR A 1035 -4.24 -43.55 39.47
C THR A 1035 -4.69 -43.60 38.00
N PRO A 1036 -5.85 -44.21 37.70
CA PRO A 1036 -6.40 -44.20 36.35
C PRO A 1036 -6.62 -42.77 35.86
N LEU A 1037 -5.95 -42.40 34.76
CA LEU A 1037 -6.09 -41.07 34.15
C LEU A 1037 -7.40 -40.97 33.36
N PRO A 1038 -8.00 -39.78 33.24
CA PRO A 1038 -9.15 -39.55 32.37
C PRO A 1038 -8.85 -39.93 30.91
N GLU A 1039 -9.82 -40.49 30.18
CA GLU A 1039 -9.71 -40.86 28.74
C GLU A 1039 -9.53 -39.65 27.78
N GLU A 1040 -9.11 -38.49 28.29
CA GLU A 1040 -9.02 -37.23 27.55
C GLU A 1040 -7.60 -36.94 27.03
N GLY A 1041 -6.59 -37.68 27.47
CA GLY A 1041 -5.20 -37.52 27.00
C GLY A 1041 -4.98 -38.16 25.64
N THR A 1042 -4.29 -37.45 24.74
CA THR A 1042 -3.90 -37.95 23.42
C THR A 1042 -2.44 -37.59 23.12
N PRO A 1043 -1.74 -38.35 22.25
CA PRO A 1043 -0.41 -37.96 21.80
C PRO A 1043 -0.38 -36.52 21.25
N GLY A 1044 0.62 -35.75 21.65
CA GLY A 1044 0.77 -34.33 21.35
C GLY A 1044 -0.03 -33.38 22.26
N GLN A 1045 -0.74 -33.92 23.26
CA GLN A 1045 -1.50 -33.17 24.26
C GLN A 1045 -1.30 -33.77 25.66
N PRO A 1046 -0.15 -33.48 26.32
CA PRO A 1046 0.13 -34.00 27.65
C PRO A 1046 -0.89 -33.52 28.68
N LEU A 1047 -1.19 -34.38 29.67
CA LEU A 1047 -2.10 -34.04 30.75
C LEU A 1047 -1.33 -33.51 31.95
N ILE A 1048 -1.68 -32.32 32.45
CA ILE A 1048 -1.18 -31.84 33.74
C ILE A 1048 -2.26 -31.88 34.82
N PHE A 1049 -1.88 -32.34 36.01
CA PHE A 1049 -2.69 -32.27 37.23
C PHE A 1049 -1.95 -31.46 38.28
N TYR A 1050 -2.68 -30.59 38.98
CA TYR A 1050 -2.15 -29.74 40.03
C TYR A 1050 -2.61 -30.21 41.40
N SER A 1051 -1.72 -30.17 42.39
CA SER A 1051 -2.05 -30.35 43.80
C SER A 1051 -1.45 -29.23 44.66
N ALA A 1052 -2.08 -29.01 45.80
CA ALA A 1052 -1.58 -28.12 46.85
C ALA A 1052 -1.21 -28.99 48.06
N GLU A 1053 0.07 -29.36 48.16
CA GLU A 1053 0.55 -30.18 49.27
C GLU A 1053 0.71 -29.34 50.55
N PRO A 1054 0.38 -29.90 51.73
CA PRO A 1054 0.63 -29.24 53.01
C PRO A 1054 2.13 -29.03 53.23
N SER A 1055 2.52 -27.91 53.83
CA SER A 1055 3.91 -27.59 54.17
C SER A 1055 4.05 -26.99 55.56
N LEU A 1056 5.26 -27.13 56.13
CA LEU A 1056 5.66 -26.48 57.37
C LEU A 1056 6.93 -25.65 57.14
N PRO A 1057 6.99 -24.39 57.61
CA PRO A 1057 8.21 -23.60 57.54
C PRO A 1057 9.27 -24.13 58.49
N VAL A 1058 10.49 -24.35 57.99
CA VAL A 1058 11.65 -24.75 58.78
C VAL A 1058 12.73 -23.68 58.66
N THR A 1059 13.36 -23.36 59.79
CA THR A 1059 14.49 -22.42 59.83
C THR A 1059 15.80 -23.21 59.73
N LEU A 1060 16.65 -22.84 58.77
CA LEU A 1060 17.98 -23.41 58.59
C LEU A 1060 19.03 -22.42 59.08
N ILE A 1061 19.92 -22.85 59.97
CA ILE A 1061 20.94 -22.00 60.58
C ILE A 1061 22.31 -22.37 60.03
N ASN A 1062 23.11 -21.36 59.70
CA ASN A 1062 24.52 -21.53 59.38
C ASN A 1062 25.36 -21.34 60.65
N PRO A 1063 25.99 -22.39 61.19
CA PRO A 1063 26.79 -22.26 62.41
C PRO A 1063 28.18 -21.66 62.17
N VAL A 1064 28.57 -21.37 60.92
CA VAL A 1064 29.88 -20.78 60.57
C VAL A 1064 29.93 -19.29 60.97
N PRO A 1065 30.87 -18.87 61.84
CA PRO A 1065 31.02 -17.46 62.23
C PRO A 1065 31.29 -16.56 61.01
N SER A 1066 30.76 -15.35 61.04
CA SER A 1066 30.98 -14.32 60.01
C SER A 1066 30.44 -14.66 58.61
N ASN A 1067 29.47 -15.59 58.50
CA ASN A 1067 28.76 -15.83 57.25
C ASN A 1067 27.58 -14.83 57.09
N GLY A 1068 27.47 -14.20 55.92
CA GLY A 1068 26.39 -13.26 55.59
C GLY A 1068 24.98 -13.89 55.49
N LEU A 1069 24.87 -15.23 55.47
CA LEU A 1069 23.62 -15.98 55.41
C LEU A 1069 23.36 -16.77 56.72
N PHE A 1070 23.38 -16.10 57.87
CA PHE A 1070 23.28 -16.77 59.18
C PHE A 1070 22.03 -17.66 59.36
N SER A 1071 20.87 -17.27 58.81
CA SER A 1071 19.67 -18.11 58.82
C SER A 1071 18.85 -17.98 57.55
N LEU A 1072 18.22 -19.07 57.14
CA LEU A 1072 17.33 -19.17 55.99
C LEU A 1072 15.99 -19.77 56.43
N GLN A 1073 14.90 -19.39 55.76
CA GLN A 1073 13.61 -20.03 55.94
C GLN A 1073 13.19 -20.73 54.66
N SER A 1074 12.72 -21.96 54.79
CA SER A 1074 12.15 -22.71 53.68
C SER A 1074 10.96 -23.53 54.15
N ALA A 1075 9.89 -23.56 53.36
CA ALA A 1075 8.83 -24.54 53.54
C ALA A 1075 9.38 -25.94 53.25
N ILE A 1076 8.98 -26.93 54.04
CA ILE A 1076 9.18 -28.35 53.80
C ILE A 1076 7.80 -28.98 53.54
N PHE A 1077 7.67 -29.66 52.41
CA PHE A 1077 6.47 -30.37 51.99
C PHE A 1077 6.59 -31.86 52.35
N ALA A 1078 5.44 -32.52 52.53
CA ALA A 1078 5.42 -33.95 52.80
C ALA A 1078 6.01 -34.73 51.60
N GLY A 1079 7.02 -35.56 51.85
CA GLY A 1079 7.69 -36.34 50.80
C GLY A 1079 8.87 -35.63 50.14
N ASP A 1080 9.21 -34.40 50.54
CA ASP A 1080 10.45 -33.73 50.08
C ASP A 1080 11.67 -34.59 50.43
N SER A 1081 12.61 -34.75 49.51
CA SER A 1081 13.93 -35.31 49.84
C SER A 1081 14.91 -34.22 50.27
N VAL A 1082 16.00 -34.60 50.92
CA VAL A 1082 17.12 -33.69 51.25
C VAL A 1082 17.62 -32.98 49.98
N ALA A 1083 17.75 -33.71 48.87
CA ALA A 1083 18.12 -33.12 47.59
C ALA A 1083 17.11 -32.08 47.06
N ILE A 1084 15.80 -32.30 47.25
CA ILE A 1084 14.76 -31.34 46.86
C ILE A 1084 14.87 -30.06 47.70
N LEU A 1085 15.10 -30.19 49.01
CA LEU A 1085 15.26 -29.04 49.90
C LEU A 1085 16.54 -28.25 49.59
N GLU A 1086 17.67 -28.93 49.34
CA GLU A 1086 18.92 -28.28 48.90
C GLU A 1086 18.72 -27.49 47.61
N SER A 1087 18.05 -28.11 46.63
CA SER A 1087 17.70 -27.48 45.37
C SER A 1087 16.80 -26.25 45.58
N ARG A 1088 15.82 -26.33 46.49
CA ARG A 1088 14.94 -25.20 46.87
C ARG A 1088 15.72 -24.05 47.50
N LEU A 1089 16.65 -24.34 48.40
CA LEU A 1089 17.47 -23.32 49.07
C LEU A 1089 18.41 -22.60 48.12
N ARG A 1090 19.07 -23.35 47.22
CA ARG A 1090 19.91 -22.78 46.16
C ARG A 1090 19.13 -21.80 45.28
N ARG A 1091 17.86 -22.09 44.99
CA ARG A 1091 16.97 -21.20 44.22
C ARG A 1091 16.51 -19.99 45.02
N ALA A 1092 16.13 -20.18 46.28
CA ALA A 1092 15.53 -19.13 47.11
C ALA A 1092 16.57 -18.10 47.59
N THR A 1093 17.86 -18.44 47.63
CA THR A 1093 18.90 -17.61 48.25
C THR A 1093 20.06 -17.33 47.30
N ARG A 1094 20.18 -16.07 46.85
CA ARG A 1094 21.36 -15.57 46.14
C ARG A 1094 22.56 -15.59 47.09
N GLY A 1095 23.55 -16.45 46.83
CA GLY A 1095 24.76 -16.60 47.65
C GLY A 1095 25.14 -18.05 47.97
N ILE A 1096 24.26 -19.02 47.69
CA ILE A 1096 24.57 -20.44 47.79
C ILE A 1096 25.10 -20.95 46.44
N PRO A 1097 26.32 -21.49 46.34
CA PRO A 1097 26.87 -22.02 45.09
C PRO A 1097 26.12 -23.26 44.57
N ALA A 1098 26.12 -23.43 43.24
CA ALA A 1098 25.47 -24.57 42.57
C ALA A 1098 26.34 -25.85 42.53
N ASP A 1099 27.60 -25.77 42.95
CA ASP A 1099 28.66 -26.79 42.83
C ASP A 1099 28.55 -27.97 43.81
N GLY A 1100 27.45 -28.09 44.55
CA GLY A 1100 27.27 -29.15 45.53
C GLY A 1100 27.87 -28.87 46.90
N SER A 1101 28.41 -27.67 47.13
CA SER A 1101 28.98 -27.25 48.42
C SER A 1101 27.96 -27.09 49.55
N LEU A 1102 26.66 -26.97 49.24
CA LEU A 1102 25.59 -26.96 50.23
C LEU A 1102 25.37 -28.36 50.82
N LYS A 1103 25.58 -28.50 52.13
CA LYS A 1103 25.25 -29.71 52.90
C LYS A 1103 24.25 -29.41 54.00
N LEU A 1104 23.21 -30.25 54.13
CA LEU A 1104 22.24 -30.16 55.22
C LEU A 1104 22.59 -31.09 56.38
N SER A 1105 22.38 -30.63 57.61
CA SER A 1105 22.62 -31.39 58.83
C SER A 1105 21.50 -31.19 59.85
N ARG A 1106 21.33 -32.17 60.73
CA ARG A 1106 20.43 -32.13 61.89
C ARG A 1106 21.22 -31.99 63.18
N PHE A 1107 20.57 -31.53 64.23
CA PHE A 1107 21.12 -31.54 65.59
C PHE A 1107 21.05 -32.94 66.21
N VAL A 1108 22.13 -33.39 66.87
CA VAL A 1108 22.25 -34.75 67.45
C VAL A 1108 21.45 -34.90 68.75
N GLY A 1109 21.26 -33.81 69.52
CA GLY A 1109 20.58 -33.79 70.84
C GLY A 1109 19.05 -33.68 70.83
N GLY A 1110 18.38 -33.82 69.68
CA GLY A 1110 16.92 -33.71 69.59
C GLY A 1110 16.39 -32.30 69.93
N ALA A 1111 15.16 -32.23 70.45
CA ALA A 1111 14.39 -30.99 70.48
C ALA A 1111 14.95 -29.84 71.33
N ALA A 1112 15.68 -30.19 72.39
CA ALA A 1112 16.25 -29.23 73.31
C ALA A 1112 17.50 -28.53 72.76
N ALA A 1113 18.27 -29.20 71.89
CA ALA A 1113 19.48 -28.64 71.29
C ALA A 1113 19.18 -27.56 70.23
N ALA A 1114 18.11 -27.75 69.46
CA ALA A 1114 17.64 -26.82 68.42
C ALA A 1114 17.09 -25.48 68.95
N ARG A 1115 17.10 -25.22 70.27
CA ARG A 1115 16.64 -23.95 70.87
C ARG A 1115 17.79 -23.10 71.44
N SER A 1116 19.04 -23.53 71.27
CA SER A 1116 20.23 -22.83 71.76
C SER A 1116 21.01 -22.15 70.62
N VAL A 1117 21.56 -20.96 70.86
CA VAL A 1117 22.38 -20.22 69.87
C VAL A 1117 23.65 -21.05 69.56
N PRO A 1118 24.01 -21.28 68.29
CA PRO A 1118 25.23 -22.04 67.94
C PRO A 1118 26.48 -21.38 68.53
N LYS A 1119 27.32 -22.17 69.21
CA LYS A 1119 28.64 -21.72 69.70
C LYS A 1119 29.68 -21.76 68.55
N PRO A 1120 30.73 -20.91 68.58
CA PRO A 1120 31.77 -20.89 67.54
C PRO A 1120 32.44 -22.25 67.30
N VAL A 1121 32.75 -22.54 66.03
CA VAL A 1121 33.02 -23.86 65.41
C VAL A 1121 34.16 -24.71 66.00
N ALA A 1122 34.99 -24.19 66.91
CA ALA A 1122 36.15 -24.92 67.41
C ALA A 1122 35.82 -26.22 68.19
N ASP A 1123 34.58 -26.40 68.68
CA ASP A 1123 34.16 -27.58 69.47
C ASP A 1123 32.80 -28.21 69.07
N THR A 1124 32.15 -27.80 67.97
CA THR A 1124 30.72 -28.12 67.71
C THR A 1124 30.42 -29.15 66.61
N VAL A 1125 31.42 -29.74 65.94
CA VAL A 1125 31.18 -30.74 64.87
C VAL A 1125 30.47 -32.01 65.40
N SER A 1126 30.63 -32.33 66.69
CA SER A 1126 29.97 -33.46 67.36
C SER A 1126 28.46 -33.24 67.64
N GLU A 1127 27.96 -32.00 67.53
CA GLU A 1127 26.55 -31.65 67.80
C GLU A 1127 25.66 -31.76 66.56
N PHE A 1128 26.24 -31.96 65.38
CA PHE A 1128 25.53 -32.05 64.09
C PHE A 1128 25.78 -33.38 63.39
N ALA A 1129 24.72 -33.94 62.79
CA ALA A 1129 24.80 -35.12 61.94
C ALA A 1129 24.32 -34.76 60.54
N ALA A 1130 25.12 -35.12 59.52
CA ALA A 1130 24.75 -34.91 58.12
C ALA A 1130 23.47 -35.67 57.77
N LEU A 1131 22.60 -35.05 56.96
CA LEU A 1131 21.43 -35.70 56.41
C LEU A 1131 21.83 -36.48 55.13
N PRO A 1132 21.49 -37.78 55.01
CA PRO A 1132 21.71 -38.51 53.77
C PRO A 1132 20.92 -37.89 52.61
N ALA A 1133 21.53 -37.78 51.42
CA ALA A 1133 20.88 -37.17 50.25
C ALA A 1133 19.55 -37.84 49.85
N GLY A 1134 19.41 -39.14 50.14
CA GLY A 1134 18.19 -39.92 49.87
C GLY A 1134 17.17 -39.97 51.01
N ALA A 1135 17.38 -39.23 52.11
CA ALA A 1135 16.42 -39.16 53.19
C ALA A 1135 15.22 -38.26 52.80
N VAL A 1136 14.04 -38.59 53.34
CA VAL A 1136 12.77 -37.93 52.99
C VAL A 1136 12.13 -37.30 54.23
N PHE A 1137 11.54 -36.13 54.07
CA PHE A 1137 10.81 -35.40 55.09
C PHE A 1137 9.35 -35.86 55.15
N GLN A 1138 8.85 -36.17 56.35
CA GLN A 1138 7.44 -36.42 56.63
C GLN A 1138 6.90 -35.31 57.53
N LEU A 1139 5.63 -34.94 57.34
CA LEU A 1139 4.96 -33.90 58.14
C LEU A 1139 3.92 -34.54 59.05
N ASP A 1140 3.91 -34.13 60.32
CA ASP A 1140 2.77 -34.31 61.22
C ASP A 1140 2.03 -32.99 61.33
N ALA A 1141 0.84 -32.96 60.72
CA ALA A 1141 0.00 -31.78 60.64
C ALA A 1141 -0.64 -31.39 61.99
N GLU A 1142 -0.85 -32.34 62.92
CA GLU A 1142 -1.44 -32.08 64.23
C GLU A 1142 -0.41 -31.45 65.17
N GLN A 1143 0.83 -31.93 65.14
CA GLN A 1143 1.90 -31.41 66.00
C GLN A 1143 2.69 -30.26 65.37
N ARG A 1144 2.47 -29.94 64.08
CA ARG A 1144 3.27 -28.99 63.28
C ARG A 1144 4.77 -29.33 63.31
N THR A 1145 5.09 -30.60 63.10
CA THR A 1145 6.48 -31.07 63.15
C THR A 1145 6.93 -31.76 61.87
N VAL A 1146 8.24 -31.67 61.59
CA VAL A 1146 8.89 -32.34 60.45
C VAL A 1146 9.78 -33.47 60.97
N PHE A 1147 9.61 -34.66 60.39
CA PHE A 1147 10.43 -35.85 60.64
C PHE A 1147 11.32 -36.15 59.44
N VAL A 1148 12.53 -36.63 59.69
CA VAL A 1148 13.40 -37.17 58.63
C VAL A 1148 13.43 -38.70 58.70
N VAL A 1149 13.12 -39.35 57.60
CA VAL A 1149 13.12 -40.82 57.46
C VAL A 1149 14.29 -41.23 56.55
N ASP A 1150 15.13 -42.13 57.06
CA ASP A 1150 16.25 -42.70 56.33
C ASP A 1150 15.80 -43.90 55.45
N GLN A 1151 16.62 -44.31 54.48
CA GLN A 1151 16.30 -45.35 53.48
C GLN A 1151 15.91 -46.72 54.09
N ASN A 1152 16.23 -46.94 55.38
CA ASN A 1152 15.88 -48.15 56.13
C ASN A 1152 14.55 -48.06 56.92
N GLY A 1153 13.70 -47.05 56.66
CA GLY A 1153 12.34 -46.95 57.21
C GLY A 1153 12.24 -46.52 58.69
N GLY A 1154 13.37 -46.24 59.34
CA GLY A 1154 13.38 -45.71 60.71
C GLY A 1154 13.13 -44.20 60.73
N ALA A 1155 11.92 -43.77 61.09
CA ALA A 1155 11.64 -42.36 61.43
C ALA A 1155 12.31 -42.04 62.77
N LYS A 1156 13.43 -41.30 62.75
CA LYS A 1156 14.24 -41.16 63.97
C LYS A 1156 14.30 -39.75 64.57
N HIS A 1157 14.02 -38.65 63.86
CA HIS A 1157 14.34 -37.32 64.41
C HIS A 1157 13.41 -36.16 63.99
N TRP A 1158 13.17 -35.25 64.95
CA TRP A 1158 12.39 -34.00 64.88
C TRP A 1158 13.23 -32.81 64.43
N ALA A 1159 12.75 -32.00 63.48
CA ALA A 1159 13.42 -30.77 63.04
C ALA A 1159 12.45 -29.59 62.93
N SER A 1160 12.37 -28.74 63.97
CA SER A 1160 11.86 -27.36 63.82
C SER A 1160 12.94 -26.41 63.31
N GLN A 1161 14.20 -26.81 63.41
CA GLN A 1161 15.36 -26.15 62.84
C GLN A 1161 16.33 -27.19 62.25
N LEU A 1162 16.98 -26.83 61.15
CA LEU A 1162 18.08 -27.58 60.54
C LEU A 1162 19.34 -26.73 60.54
N ALA A 1163 20.50 -27.35 60.33
CA ALA A 1163 21.74 -26.65 60.05
C ALA A 1163 22.13 -26.84 58.60
N TYR A 1164 22.79 -25.85 58.01
CA TYR A 1164 23.37 -25.98 56.68
C TYR A 1164 24.80 -25.47 56.64
N TRP A 1165 25.60 -26.05 55.75
CA TRP A 1165 27.02 -25.76 55.58
C TRP A 1165 27.31 -25.44 54.12
N LEU A 1166 28.27 -24.56 53.88
CA LEU A 1166 28.83 -24.29 52.55
C LEU A 1166 30.30 -24.69 52.60
N ASP A 1167 30.69 -25.73 51.87
CA ASP A 1167 32.09 -26.13 51.77
C ASP A 1167 32.89 -25.04 51.04
N GLY A 1168 33.77 -24.34 51.79
CA GLY A 1168 34.95 -23.66 51.27
C GLY A 1168 34.75 -22.61 50.17
N LYS A 1169 34.26 -21.41 50.54
CA LYS A 1169 34.89 -20.11 50.22
C LYS A 1169 34.18 -19.01 51.02
N ALA A 1170 34.95 -18.31 51.85
CA ALA A 1170 34.54 -17.04 52.42
C ALA A 1170 34.18 -16.07 51.28
N ALA A 1171 33.05 -15.38 51.44
CA ALA A 1171 32.66 -14.25 50.61
C ALA A 1171 33.72 -13.14 50.66
#